data_AF-A0A2N7U6B0-F1
#
_entry.id   AF-A0A2N7U6B0-F1
#
_cell.length_a   1.000
_cell.length_b   1.000
_cell.length_c   1.000
_cell.angle_alpha   90.00
_cell.angle_beta   90.00
_cell.angle_gamma   90.00
#
_symmetry.space_group_name_H-M   'P 1'
#
loop_
_entity.id
_entity.type
_entity.pdbx_description
1 polymer ?
#
loop_
_entity_poly.entity_id
_entity_poly.type
_entity_poly.pdbx_seq_one_letter_code
_entity_poly.pdbx_strand_id
1 'polypeptide(L)'
;MFSVSRTQGNTMNRTYRTLFNRALGAWQAVAETARARGKGDRGPARAACVLAGASALVLAAIGGPQAVMAQAVVVEGNVSPGGATSPNWNIDGDLIVGNDGYGSLTIEDGGTVTSTDGYIGSGVVTVSGAGSSWDNSFNLVVGHDGDYAELTIEDGGTVTNIYGYIGHNTTSAVTVSGDDSLWTNTDQLYVGLESDGELTIEDGGTVSSVVGYIGYRSGSTGSVTVTGADSSWANSRQLYVGHQGDSTGTLNIGAVAGEDATAPGMLETDTVYLGNGTGRLVFNHNADDYGFEADLVSGGDGSHAIDHRAGSTTLSGDNEGFTGDTIISGGTLRAGDASAFANATDYTIDGGTLDLNSYDLTMSSLSGDGGEVILGSANLIVDQGDVTEYAGDISGGGSLIHQGGGTLTLMGETELGGDVIVDGGELRIADGGSVTNDEATIGSGTVTVTGENSEWINEGSGFFVGQGGSGELTIADGGRVTSTHTAIGAFHDSSGTATIGAAAGEDATAPGVLETDTVRFGDGDGRLVFNHTADDYRFEADLVSDSDSDSSHVIGHYAGTTILSGNSTNFSGETTVNGGTLIVADTLGGSAEVAGGRLQVDGTFAGDVEADGDGMVSGTGTIAGDLVVADGTLSGFQGQTLAVDGDLTLDAGSRVDVALGGAPSDALFDVGGDLVLDGTLNVADQGGFGVGVYRLFDYQDALDDNGLAIGSTPAGVNANELSLQTATANQVNLVSTVGMELGFWDGGNTDLHDNDAIDGGSGVWRADGRNWTDADGELNGPYQPNPTFAVFQAEAGTVSVDDEAGAISATGMQFATDGYRIEGDAIALEGAGGESIIRVGDGTGDGAGMTATIASELTGDSALITSDLGTLVLEGDNTYTGGTEIRDGVLSVSSDANLGHEDGDLTFAGGTLATTDSFDSTRDVALSGNGRFDVADDTTLGLSGEIAGSGDLRLAGHGTLELTGTNDYGNTVVEAGTLRGNVEAISGDIANAGTVVFDQGGDDTFTGDIVGFDGDAGGMIKQGDGTLTLAGTSTLDWTVEAGGLVSASDRFGGDLEIDKDASFTFDQANDGHYAGTISGDGELRFSGGGSVELTGDSHGYTGTTAVDGTTLTVNDTFGGSLAVGNDGRLQGDGTVGATTLANDATIAPGNSIGELTVDGDLTFDAGSSYEVEVDPTGSDSDHIHVTGTAYLDGSVAHIGESGDYDPESTYRILSAEGGLDGEFDDVSSTFAFLDAALEYDTESSLHGVDLTLTRN
;
A
#
# COMPACT_ATOMS: atom_id res chain seq x y z
N MET A 1 -5.62 -22.58 12.15
CA MET A 1 -6.26 -23.69 12.89
C MET A 1 -5.23 -24.84 13.01
N PHE A 2 -4.69 -25.14 14.20
CA PHE A 2 -3.50 -26.01 14.37
C PHE A 2 -3.84 -27.49 14.63
N SER A 3 -3.25 -28.41 13.86
CA SER A 3 -3.18 -29.85 14.16
C SER A 3 -1.95 -30.49 13.51
N VAL A 4 -0.81 -30.47 14.20
CA VAL A 4 0.40 -31.23 13.83
C VAL A 4 0.42 -32.55 14.60
N SER A 5 0.34 -33.66 13.87
CA SER A 5 0.55 -35.02 14.39
C SER A 5 2.01 -35.44 14.20
N ARG A 6 2.71 -35.71 15.30
CA ARG A 6 4.05 -36.30 15.34
C ARG A 6 4.03 -37.77 14.90
N THR A 7 4.94 -38.14 14.00
CA THR A 7 5.45 -39.51 13.91
C THR A 7 6.98 -39.49 13.88
N GLN A 8 7.58 -40.03 14.94
CA GLN A 8 9.02 -40.26 15.10
C GLN A 8 9.41 -41.50 14.27
N GLY A 9 10.22 -41.32 13.23
CA GLY A 9 10.93 -42.38 12.51
C GLY A 9 12.43 -42.06 12.52
N ASN A 10 13.21 -42.86 13.22
CA ASN A 10 14.61 -42.62 13.54
C ASN A 10 15.51 -43.36 12.53
N THR A 11 16.11 -42.66 11.56
CA THR A 11 17.18 -43.20 10.70
C THR A 11 18.49 -42.48 11.02
N MET A 12 19.43 -43.23 11.60
CA MET A 12 20.79 -42.76 11.92
C MET A 12 21.60 -42.59 10.63
N ASN A 13 21.91 -41.35 10.25
CA ASN A 13 22.99 -41.06 9.32
C ASN A 13 24.33 -41.46 9.97
N ARG A 14 25.12 -42.33 9.32
CA ARG A 14 26.50 -42.64 9.71
C ARG A 14 27.44 -42.44 8.53
N THR A 15 28.04 -41.25 8.48
CA THR A 15 29.12 -40.93 7.54
C THR A 15 30.43 -41.58 8.02
N TYR A 16 31.10 -42.34 7.16
CA TYR A 16 32.43 -42.91 7.40
C TYR A 16 33.45 -42.28 6.46
N ARG A 17 34.70 -42.07 6.91
CA ARG A 17 35.82 -41.73 6.04
C ARG A 17 36.75 -42.92 5.84
N THR A 18 37.11 -43.20 4.60
CA THR A 18 38.05 -44.26 4.20
C THR A 18 39.49 -43.74 4.27
N LEU A 19 40.36 -44.45 4.99
CA LEU A 19 41.79 -44.19 5.13
C LEU A 19 42.58 -45.41 4.65
N PHE A 20 43.56 -45.21 3.77
CA PHE A 20 44.43 -46.27 3.29
C PHE A 20 45.48 -46.66 4.33
N ASN A 21 45.36 -47.85 4.90
CA ASN A 21 46.30 -48.36 5.90
C ASN A 21 47.52 -49.00 5.22
N ARG A 22 48.61 -48.23 5.15
CA ARG A 22 49.85 -48.60 4.43
C ARG A 22 50.59 -49.82 4.99
N ALA A 23 50.29 -50.26 6.22
CA ALA A 23 50.89 -51.48 6.79
C ALA A 23 50.16 -52.77 6.39
N LEU A 24 48.90 -52.66 5.92
CA LEU A 24 48.04 -53.76 5.49
C LEU A 24 47.69 -53.71 3.99
N GLY A 25 47.93 -52.58 3.33
CA GLY A 25 47.69 -52.42 1.89
C GLY A 25 46.20 -52.30 1.50
N ALA A 26 45.33 -51.85 2.41
CA ALA A 26 43.88 -51.79 2.19
C ALA A 26 43.27 -50.48 2.73
N TRP A 27 42.19 -50.03 2.09
CA TRP A 27 41.34 -48.92 2.57
C TRP A 27 40.46 -49.39 3.72
N GLN A 28 40.41 -48.63 4.81
CA GLN A 28 39.57 -48.92 5.98
C GLN A 28 38.71 -47.70 6.31
N ALA A 29 37.41 -47.90 6.49
CA ALA A 29 36.46 -46.89 6.93
C ALA A 29 36.58 -46.65 8.45
N VAL A 30 36.76 -45.39 8.87
CA VAL A 30 36.79 -44.96 10.29
C VAL A 30 35.81 -43.80 10.47
N ALA A 31 35.00 -43.86 11.52
CA ALA A 31 34.04 -42.81 11.88
C ALA A 31 34.71 -41.63 12.61
N GLU A 32 34.41 -40.39 12.23
CA GLU A 32 35.02 -39.16 12.81
C GLU A 32 34.19 -38.57 13.97
N THR A 33 34.56 -38.97 15.21
CA THR A 33 34.57 -38.25 16.52
C THR A 33 33.31 -37.55 17.10
N ALA A 34 32.97 -37.69 18.41
CA ALA A 34 33.73 -37.10 19.53
C ALA A 34 33.59 -37.76 20.93
N ARG A 35 34.61 -37.45 21.76
CA ARG A 35 34.94 -37.82 23.16
C ARG A 35 33.83 -37.40 24.16
N ALA A 36 33.59 -38.03 25.33
CA ALA A 36 34.54 -38.26 26.42
C ALA A 36 34.02 -39.18 27.57
N ARG A 37 34.98 -39.88 28.22
CA ARG A 37 35.15 -40.29 29.66
C ARG A 37 34.01 -41.00 30.43
N GLY A 38 34.22 -42.11 31.15
CA GLY A 38 35.47 -42.84 31.43
C GLY A 38 35.35 -44.02 32.43
N LYS A 39 36.50 -44.73 32.59
CA LYS A 39 37.01 -45.64 33.66
C LYS A 39 36.04 -46.69 34.22
N GLY A 40 36.28 -48.00 34.13
CA GLY A 40 37.43 -48.85 34.55
C GLY A 40 36.81 -50.25 34.84
N ASP A 41 37.45 -51.40 34.98
CA ASP A 41 38.84 -51.81 35.22
C ASP A 41 38.90 -53.34 34.97
N ARG A 42 40.02 -53.80 34.40
CA ARG A 42 40.70 -55.14 34.42
C ARG A 42 39.98 -56.46 34.80
N GLY A 43 39.84 -57.35 33.80
CA GLY A 43 40.36 -58.75 33.67
C GLY A 43 40.09 -59.84 34.74
N PRO A 44 40.63 -61.08 34.61
CA PRO A 44 41.20 -61.75 33.42
C PRO A 44 40.81 -63.26 33.25
N ALA A 45 41.23 -63.87 32.13
CA ALA A 45 42.08 -65.08 32.04
C ALA A 45 41.59 -66.34 31.26
N ARG A 46 42.51 -66.77 30.35
CA ARG A 46 42.93 -68.14 29.92
C ARG A 46 42.04 -68.91 28.92
N ALA A 47 42.53 -69.83 28.07
CA ALA A 47 43.79 -70.16 27.37
C ALA A 47 43.61 -71.57 26.72
N ALA A 48 44.27 -71.83 25.57
CA ALA A 48 44.70 -73.15 25.02
C ALA A 48 43.61 -74.09 24.42
N CYS A 49 43.84 -75.04 23.49
CA CYS A 49 44.88 -75.45 22.51
C CYS A 49 44.44 -76.85 21.93
N VAL A 50 45.02 -77.29 20.79
CA VAL A 50 45.28 -78.69 20.32
C VAL A 50 44.41 -79.33 19.20
N LEU A 51 44.96 -79.32 17.96
CA LEU A 51 45.44 -80.40 17.03
C LEU A 51 44.74 -81.77 16.73
N ALA A 52 44.97 -82.19 15.45
CA ALA A 52 45.09 -83.55 14.82
C ALA A 52 43.81 -84.20 14.21
N GLY A 53 43.78 -84.95 13.08
CA GLY A 53 44.75 -85.45 12.07
C GLY A 53 44.18 -86.61 11.19
N ALA A 54 44.81 -86.89 10.03
CA ALA A 54 44.96 -88.17 9.27
C ALA A 54 43.90 -88.78 8.28
N SER A 55 44.26 -88.78 6.98
CA SER A 55 44.46 -89.87 5.94
C SER A 55 43.52 -91.06 5.63
N ALA A 56 43.34 -91.35 4.31
CA ALA A 56 43.39 -92.65 3.54
C ALA A 56 42.20 -92.88 2.56
N LEU A 57 42.18 -93.75 1.51
CA LEU A 57 43.04 -94.26 0.42
C LEU A 57 42.19 -95.29 -0.42
N VAL A 58 42.25 -95.26 -1.78
CA VAL A 58 41.94 -96.29 -2.85
C VAL A 58 40.54 -96.97 -3.02
N LEU A 59 39.99 -97.04 -4.26
CA LEU A 59 39.81 -98.27 -5.10
C LEU A 59 39.28 -97.99 -6.55
N ALA A 60 39.53 -98.94 -7.47
CA ALA A 60 39.69 -98.88 -8.94
C ALA A 60 38.47 -99.05 -9.89
N ALA A 61 38.65 -98.53 -11.13
CA ALA A 61 38.22 -98.96 -12.50
C ALA A 61 36.69 -99.07 -12.83
N ILE A 62 36.10 -98.89 -14.03
CA ILE A 62 36.42 -99.24 -15.45
C ILE A 62 35.43 -98.48 -16.40
N GLY A 63 35.84 -98.04 -17.61
CA GLY A 63 35.04 -98.05 -18.87
C GLY A 63 33.99 -96.95 -19.20
N GLY A 64 34.16 -96.20 -20.31
CA GLY A 64 33.17 -95.25 -20.85
C GLY A 64 32.03 -95.89 -21.66
N PRO A 65 31.28 -95.17 -22.54
CA PRO A 65 30.99 -93.73 -22.64
C PRO A 65 29.50 -93.43 -22.35
N GLN A 66 29.20 -92.35 -21.63
CA GLN A 66 27.83 -91.83 -21.48
C GLN A 66 27.90 -90.30 -21.39
N ALA A 67 26.91 -89.65 -22.00
CA ALA A 67 26.78 -88.22 -22.23
C ALA A 67 27.18 -87.34 -21.03
N VAL A 68 27.98 -86.32 -21.30
CA VAL A 68 28.28 -85.24 -20.35
C VAL A 68 27.05 -84.34 -20.33
N MET A 69 26.30 -84.37 -19.23
CA MET A 69 25.42 -83.26 -18.88
C MET A 69 26.29 -82.06 -18.52
N ALA A 70 25.88 -80.87 -18.96
CA ALA A 70 26.51 -79.60 -18.64
C ALA A 70 26.84 -79.53 -17.15
N GLN A 71 28.12 -79.30 -16.84
CA GLN A 71 28.61 -79.13 -15.49
C GLN A 71 28.53 -77.64 -15.20
N ALA A 72 27.61 -77.23 -14.31
CA ALA A 72 27.57 -75.85 -13.84
C ALA A 72 28.93 -75.47 -13.25
N VAL A 73 29.46 -74.31 -13.66
CA VAL A 73 30.72 -73.77 -13.12
C VAL A 73 30.34 -72.85 -11.97
N VAL A 74 30.63 -73.29 -10.75
CA VAL A 74 30.41 -72.50 -9.53
C VAL A 74 31.73 -71.83 -9.15
N VAL A 75 31.72 -70.49 -9.10
CA VAL A 75 32.83 -69.67 -8.64
C VAL A 75 32.64 -69.37 -7.16
N GLU A 76 33.42 -70.04 -6.31
CA GLU A 76 33.54 -69.75 -4.87
C GLU A 76 34.89 -69.04 -4.62
N GLY A 77 34.85 -67.75 -4.28
CA GLY A 77 36.04 -66.89 -4.09
C GLY A 77 36.39 -66.01 -5.30
N ASN A 78 37.59 -65.41 -5.30
CA ASN A 78 38.03 -64.46 -6.33
C ASN A 78 38.62 -65.18 -7.54
N VAL A 79 38.10 -64.87 -8.72
CA VAL A 79 38.52 -65.46 -9.99
C VAL A 79 38.71 -64.36 -11.04
N SER A 80 39.90 -64.30 -11.65
CA SER A 80 40.16 -63.49 -12.85
C SER A 80 40.72 -64.41 -13.94
N PRO A 81 40.13 -64.44 -15.15
CA PRO A 81 40.74 -65.08 -16.30
C PRO A 81 42.01 -64.33 -16.79
N GLY A 82 42.33 -63.13 -16.29
CA GLY A 82 43.44 -62.29 -16.77
C GLY A 82 44.83 -62.92 -16.64
N GLY A 83 45.45 -63.27 -17.77
CA GLY A 83 46.85 -63.70 -17.88
C GLY A 83 47.34 -63.62 -19.32
N ALA A 84 48.64 -63.36 -19.52
CA ALA A 84 49.34 -62.83 -20.72
C ALA A 84 49.14 -63.49 -22.12
N THR A 85 48.15 -64.37 -22.31
CA THR A 85 47.57 -64.74 -23.60
C THR A 85 46.08 -65.02 -23.39
N SER A 86 45.21 -64.18 -23.95
CA SER A 86 43.73 -64.18 -23.85
C SER A 86 43.10 -65.57 -23.63
N PRO A 87 42.74 -65.95 -22.38
CA PRO A 87 42.04 -67.20 -22.14
C PRO A 87 40.55 -67.02 -22.41
N ASN A 88 40.02 -67.86 -23.29
CA ASN A 88 38.60 -67.99 -23.56
C ASN A 88 37.99 -69.04 -22.62
N TRP A 89 37.06 -68.64 -21.76
CA TRP A 89 36.27 -69.51 -20.88
C TRP A 89 34.95 -69.86 -21.55
N ASN A 90 34.93 -70.97 -22.29
CA ASN A 90 33.72 -71.46 -22.93
C ASN A 90 33.02 -72.52 -22.07
N ILE A 91 31.90 -72.15 -21.45
CA ILE A 91 31.10 -72.97 -20.54
C ILE A 91 29.83 -73.42 -21.28
N ASP A 92 29.72 -74.72 -21.56
CA ASP A 92 28.55 -75.35 -22.22
C ASP A 92 27.33 -75.50 -21.25
N GLY A 93 27.16 -74.56 -20.30
CA GLY A 93 26.22 -74.61 -19.18
C GLY A 93 26.22 -73.35 -18.33
N ASP A 94 25.61 -73.43 -17.14
CA ASP A 94 25.41 -72.28 -16.26
C ASP A 94 26.73 -71.85 -15.57
N LEU A 95 26.96 -70.54 -15.49
CA LEU A 95 27.99 -69.93 -14.67
C LEU A 95 27.33 -69.29 -13.44
N ILE A 96 27.69 -69.75 -12.25
CA ILE A 96 27.15 -69.22 -10.98
C ILE A 96 28.28 -68.56 -10.19
N VAL A 97 28.16 -67.26 -9.93
CA VAL A 97 29.07 -66.47 -9.10
C VAL A 97 28.39 -66.21 -7.75
N GLY A 98 28.89 -66.84 -6.69
CA GLY A 98 28.41 -66.62 -5.32
C GLY A 98 27.05 -67.26 -4.98
N ASN A 99 26.93 -68.59 -5.04
CA ASN A 99 25.68 -69.34 -4.78
C ASN A 99 25.17 -69.25 -3.32
N ASP A 100 25.97 -69.70 -2.35
CA ASP A 100 25.64 -69.73 -0.91
C ASP A 100 26.64 -68.88 -0.06
N GLY A 101 27.48 -68.07 -0.71
CA GLY A 101 28.51 -67.24 -0.09
C GLY A 101 29.20 -66.29 -1.07
N TYR A 102 30.05 -65.39 -0.58
CA TYR A 102 30.67 -64.34 -1.40
C TYR A 102 31.53 -64.88 -2.55
N GLY A 103 31.17 -64.56 -3.80
CA GLY A 103 31.95 -64.85 -5.01
C GLY A 103 32.37 -63.57 -5.74
N SER A 104 33.52 -63.56 -6.42
CA SER A 104 33.85 -62.47 -7.34
C SER A 104 34.48 -62.98 -8.63
N LEU A 105 34.11 -62.34 -9.74
CA LEU A 105 34.62 -62.61 -11.08
C LEU A 105 35.05 -61.30 -11.73
N THR A 106 36.29 -61.21 -12.20
CA THR A 106 36.77 -60.06 -12.98
C THR A 106 37.17 -60.54 -14.37
N ILE A 107 36.58 -59.98 -15.43
CA ILE A 107 36.90 -60.26 -16.83
C ILE A 107 37.62 -59.01 -17.37
N GLU A 108 38.93 -59.11 -17.56
CA GLU A 108 39.80 -57.99 -17.92
C GLU A 108 40.76 -58.35 -19.09
N ASP A 109 41.48 -57.35 -19.62
CA ASP A 109 42.54 -57.51 -20.61
C ASP A 109 42.14 -58.27 -21.90
N GLY A 110 40.89 -58.12 -22.36
CA GLY A 110 40.39 -58.82 -23.55
C GLY A 110 39.99 -60.28 -23.29
N GLY A 111 39.73 -60.64 -22.03
CA GLY A 111 39.23 -61.94 -21.63
C GLY A 111 37.79 -62.19 -22.11
N THR A 112 37.48 -63.41 -22.55
CA THR A 112 36.14 -63.76 -23.05
C THR A 112 35.54 -64.92 -22.25
N VAL A 113 34.35 -64.74 -21.69
CA VAL A 113 33.57 -65.78 -21.00
C VAL A 113 32.29 -66.04 -21.79
N THR A 114 31.95 -67.31 -22.04
CA THR A 114 30.66 -67.69 -22.62
C THR A 114 29.95 -68.72 -21.73
N SER A 115 28.65 -68.58 -21.54
CA SER A 115 27.81 -69.49 -20.73
C SER A 115 26.41 -69.68 -21.33
N THR A 116 25.70 -70.71 -20.87
CA THR A 116 24.27 -70.85 -21.19
C THR A 116 23.47 -69.76 -20.46
N ASP A 117 23.52 -69.81 -19.13
CA ASP A 117 22.93 -68.84 -18.22
C ASP A 117 24.02 -68.29 -17.28
N GLY A 118 23.96 -67.00 -16.96
CA GLY A 118 24.81 -66.35 -15.98
C GLY A 118 24.00 -66.01 -14.72
N TYR A 119 24.46 -66.46 -13.56
CA TYR A 119 23.83 -66.18 -12.27
C TYR A 119 24.82 -65.51 -11.32
N ILE A 120 24.45 -64.34 -10.80
CA ILE A 120 25.16 -63.64 -9.74
C ILE A 120 24.27 -63.69 -8.50
N GLY A 121 24.70 -64.44 -7.49
CA GLY A 121 24.07 -64.51 -6.17
C GLY A 121 24.68 -63.47 -5.22
N SER A 122 25.20 -63.90 -4.07
CA SER A 122 26.04 -63.05 -3.21
C SER A 122 27.40 -62.80 -3.87
N GLY A 123 27.47 -62.07 -4.96
CA GLY A 123 28.71 -61.92 -5.72
C GLY A 123 28.83 -60.60 -6.47
N VAL A 124 30.08 -60.26 -6.79
CA VAL A 124 30.44 -59.05 -7.55
C VAL A 124 31.14 -59.50 -8.84
N VAL A 125 30.61 -59.09 -9.99
CA VAL A 125 31.23 -59.33 -11.28
C VAL A 125 31.67 -58.01 -11.91
N THR A 126 32.88 -57.94 -12.45
CA THR A 126 33.39 -56.79 -13.20
C THR A 126 33.82 -57.24 -14.59
N VAL A 127 33.35 -56.58 -15.65
CA VAL A 127 33.79 -56.76 -17.03
C VAL A 127 34.42 -55.47 -17.50
N SER A 128 35.75 -55.42 -17.55
CA SER A 128 36.52 -54.20 -17.78
C SER A 128 37.51 -54.33 -18.94
N GLY A 129 37.65 -53.27 -19.74
CA GLY A 129 38.69 -53.15 -20.76
C GLY A 129 38.27 -53.59 -22.15
N ALA A 130 38.77 -52.88 -23.17
CA ALA A 130 38.48 -53.12 -24.57
C ALA A 130 38.65 -54.59 -25.00
N GLY A 131 37.55 -55.17 -25.50
CA GLY A 131 37.50 -56.56 -25.99
C GLY A 131 37.27 -57.62 -24.91
N SER A 132 37.13 -57.23 -23.64
CA SER A 132 36.65 -58.10 -22.58
C SER A 132 35.15 -58.36 -22.77
N SER A 133 34.71 -59.62 -22.69
CA SER A 133 33.33 -59.97 -22.99
C SER A 133 32.75 -61.08 -22.09
N TRP A 134 31.47 -60.95 -21.75
CA TRP A 134 30.66 -62.04 -21.19
C TRP A 134 29.40 -62.28 -22.03
N ASP A 135 29.37 -63.38 -22.77
CA ASP A 135 28.28 -63.75 -23.68
C ASP A 135 27.47 -64.93 -23.11
N ASN A 136 26.23 -64.66 -22.72
CA ASN A 136 25.28 -65.66 -22.25
C ASN A 136 24.28 -65.99 -23.37
N SER A 137 24.19 -67.27 -23.74
CA SER A 137 23.26 -67.68 -24.80
C SER A 137 21.78 -67.59 -24.41
N PHE A 138 21.46 -67.42 -23.11
CA PHE A 138 20.10 -67.30 -22.58
C PHE A 138 19.98 -66.21 -21.51
N ASN A 139 19.89 -66.50 -20.21
CA ASN A 139 19.65 -65.47 -19.19
C ASN A 139 20.94 -64.90 -18.59
N LEU A 140 20.85 -63.66 -18.13
CA LEU A 140 21.73 -63.11 -17.10
C LEU A 140 20.87 -62.67 -15.91
N VAL A 141 21.10 -63.27 -14.74
CA VAL A 141 20.38 -62.99 -13.50
C VAL A 141 21.34 -62.41 -12.46
N VAL A 142 21.11 -61.15 -12.10
CA VAL A 142 21.77 -60.45 -11.01
C VAL A 142 20.80 -60.42 -9.83
N GLY A 143 21.16 -61.11 -8.75
CA GLY A 143 20.30 -61.34 -7.58
C GLY A 143 19.59 -62.70 -7.58
N HIS A 144 20.34 -63.80 -7.83
CA HIS A 144 19.81 -65.17 -7.85
C HIS A 144 19.56 -65.77 -6.45
N ASP A 145 20.59 -65.94 -5.63
CA ASP A 145 20.51 -66.44 -4.25
C ASP A 145 21.49 -65.62 -3.38
N GLY A 146 21.08 -65.16 -2.19
CA GLY A 146 21.97 -64.33 -1.35
C GLY A 146 21.31 -63.14 -0.66
N ASP A 147 22.14 -62.20 -0.21
CA ASP A 147 21.69 -60.92 0.37
C ASP A 147 21.81 -59.75 -0.62
N TYR A 148 22.83 -59.74 -1.50
CA TYR A 148 23.11 -58.66 -2.46
C TYR A 148 23.99 -59.13 -3.63
N ALA A 149 23.72 -58.66 -4.86
CA ALA A 149 24.48 -58.97 -6.07
C ALA A 149 24.87 -57.71 -6.85
N GLU A 150 26.04 -57.71 -7.49
CA GLU A 150 26.55 -56.56 -8.26
C GLU A 150 27.21 -56.99 -9.57
N LEU A 151 26.95 -56.23 -10.64
CA LEU A 151 27.66 -56.34 -11.93
C LEU A 151 28.12 -54.95 -12.39
N THR A 152 29.41 -54.81 -12.69
CA THR A 152 29.98 -53.61 -13.30
C THR A 152 30.50 -53.94 -14.70
N ILE A 153 30.15 -53.13 -15.69
CA ILE A 153 30.63 -53.19 -17.06
C ILE A 153 31.31 -51.86 -17.34
N GLU A 154 32.63 -51.86 -17.51
CA GLU A 154 33.42 -50.62 -17.58
C GLU A 154 34.54 -50.65 -18.62
N ASP A 155 35.11 -49.48 -18.94
CA ASP A 155 36.30 -49.32 -19.78
C ASP A 155 36.25 -50.05 -21.16
N GLY A 156 35.09 -50.10 -21.82
CA GLY A 156 34.91 -50.79 -23.10
C GLY A 156 34.60 -52.29 -23.00
N GLY A 157 34.18 -52.75 -21.81
CA GLY A 157 33.70 -54.11 -21.57
C GLY A 157 32.34 -54.40 -22.23
N THR A 158 32.09 -55.66 -22.59
CA THR A 158 30.85 -56.05 -23.29
C THR A 158 30.13 -57.22 -22.60
N VAL A 159 28.82 -57.12 -22.42
CA VAL A 159 27.97 -58.21 -21.90
C VAL A 159 26.80 -58.42 -22.85
N THR A 160 26.46 -59.67 -23.14
CA THR A 160 25.32 -60.02 -24.00
C THR A 160 24.52 -61.17 -23.41
N ASN A 161 23.20 -61.08 -23.52
CA ASN A 161 22.26 -62.13 -23.11
C ASN A 161 20.90 -61.97 -23.85
N ILE A 162 20.02 -62.96 -23.74
CA ILE A 162 18.64 -62.87 -24.24
C ILE A 162 17.76 -62.11 -23.24
N TYR A 163 17.64 -62.60 -22.00
CA TYR A 163 16.85 -61.97 -20.94
C TYR A 163 17.75 -61.50 -19.80
N GLY A 164 17.62 -60.24 -19.41
CA GLY A 164 18.35 -59.65 -18.29
C GLY A 164 17.44 -59.48 -17.09
N TYR A 165 17.90 -59.88 -15.92
CA TYR A 165 17.16 -59.72 -14.66
C TYR A 165 18.05 -59.09 -13.60
N ILE A 166 17.59 -57.98 -13.03
CA ILE A 166 18.14 -57.33 -11.85
C ILE A 166 17.05 -57.38 -10.78
N GLY A 167 17.38 -57.77 -9.56
CA GLY A 167 16.44 -57.84 -8.46
C GLY A 167 15.48 -59.02 -8.60
N HIS A 168 16.01 -60.21 -8.96
CA HIS A 168 15.19 -61.41 -9.14
C HIS A 168 14.68 -61.97 -7.81
N ASN A 169 15.57 -62.38 -6.90
CA ASN A 169 15.20 -62.91 -5.57
C ASN A 169 15.75 -62.07 -4.42
N THR A 170 16.73 -61.20 -4.69
CA THR A 170 17.48 -60.41 -3.71
C THR A 170 17.72 -59.03 -4.27
N THR A 171 18.01 -58.04 -3.42
CA THR A 171 18.43 -56.72 -3.88
C THR A 171 19.71 -56.83 -4.73
N SER A 172 19.80 -56.06 -5.81
CA SER A 172 20.99 -56.10 -6.67
C SER A 172 21.13 -54.86 -7.54
N ALA A 173 22.36 -54.56 -7.95
CA ALA A 173 22.70 -53.41 -8.79
C ALA A 173 23.53 -53.80 -10.01
N VAL A 174 23.35 -53.07 -11.10
CA VAL A 174 24.20 -53.13 -12.29
C VAL A 174 24.67 -51.73 -12.67
N THR A 175 25.95 -51.58 -12.99
CA THR A 175 26.52 -50.32 -13.48
C THR A 175 27.18 -50.56 -14.84
N VAL A 176 26.85 -49.72 -15.82
CA VAL A 176 27.47 -49.69 -17.15
C VAL A 176 28.09 -48.32 -17.33
N SER A 177 29.43 -48.25 -17.28
CA SER A 177 30.18 -46.99 -17.22
C SER A 177 31.30 -46.94 -18.27
N GLY A 178 31.61 -45.78 -18.83
CA GLY A 178 32.73 -45.58 -19.75
C GLY A 178 32.40 -45.82 -21.23
N ASP A 179 33.10 -45.08 -22.10
CA ASP A 179 33.01 -45.20 -23.56
C ASP A 179 33.11 -46.65 -24.05
N ASP A 180 32.27 -47.01 -25.03
CA ASP A 180 32.18 -48.34 -25.65
C ASP A 180 31.79 -49.50 -24.69
N SER A 181 31.52 -49.24 -23.41
CA SER A 181 30.97 -50.24 -22.49
C SER A 181 29.53 -50.57 -22.86
N LEU A 182 29.26 -51.85 -23.17
CA LEU A 182 27.99 -52.26 -23.77
C LEU A 182 27.34 -53.41 -23.01
N TRP A 183 26.04 -53.26 -22.72
CA TRP A 183 25.19 -54.37 -22.31
C TRP A 183 24.02 -54.57 -23.28
N THR A 184 24.05 -55.70 -24.00
CA THR A 184 23.02 -56.04 -24.99
C THR A 184 22.10 -57.16 -24.50
N ASN A 185 20.82 -56.83 -24.29
CA ASN A 185 19.73 -57.76 -24.06
C ASN A 185 18.94 -57.95 -25.36
N THR A 186 18.96 -59.13 -25.97
CA THR A 186 18.30 -59.34 -27.28
C THR A 186 16.79 -59.56 -27.19
N ASP A 187 16.23 -59.66 -25.97
CA ASP A 187 14.79 -59.66 -25.69
C ASP A 187 14.48 -58.71 -24.52
N GLN A 188 14.05 -59.17 -23.35
CA GLN A 188 13.57 -58.30 -22.26
C GLN A 188 14.64 -58.01 -21.20
N LEU A 189 14.64 -56.79 -20.67
CA LEU A 189 15.40 -56.41 -19.48
C LEU A 189 14.43 -56.05 -18.34
N TYR A 190 14.62 -56.68 -17.18
CA TYR A 190 13.85 -56.44 -15.98
C TYR A 190 14.74 -55.84 -14.89
N VAL A 191 14.40 -54.65 -14.43
CA VAL A 191 15.02 -53.96 -13.30
C VAL A 191 14.02 -53.94 -12.15
N GLY A 192 14.27 -54.75 -11.12
CA GLY A 192 13.32 -55.03 -10.05
C GLY A 192 12.22 -56.00 -10.52
N LEU A 193 12.57 -57.29 -10.67
CA LEU A 193 11.60 -58.30 -11.11
C LEU A 193 10.65 -58.72 -9.97
N GLU A 194 11.20 -59.24 -8.87
CA GLU A 194 10.45 -59.66 -7.67
C GLU A 194 11.04 -59.08 -6.37
N SER A 195 12.21 -58.45 -6.44
CA SER A 195 12.92 -57.75 -5.37
C SER A 195 13.41 -56.39 -5.89
N ASP A 196 14.24 -55.69 -5.11
CA ASP A 196 14.75 -54.38 -5.48
C ASP A 196 15.89 -54.50 -6.52
N GLY A 197 15.79 -53.76 -7.61
CA GLY A 197 16.81 -53.74 -8.66
C GLY A 197 17.21 -52.32 -9.05
N GLU A 198 18.51 -52.10 -9.23
CA GLU A 198 19.08 -50.82 -9.65
C GLU A 198 19.94 -50.99 -10.90
N LEU A 199 19.80 -50.08 -11.87
CA LEU A 199 20.65 -49.99 -13.05
C LEU A 199 21.15 -48.55 -13.22
N THR A 200 22.47 -48.36 -13.21
CA THR A 200 23.11 -47.08 -13.51
C THR A 200 23.84 -47.18 -14.85
N ILE A 201 23.56 -46.25 -15.76
CA ILE A 201 24.23 -46.09 -17.04
C ILE A 201 24.89 -44.72 -17.03
N GLU A 202 26.22 -44.71 -17.04
CA GLU A 202 27.00 -43.49 -16.82
C GLU A 202 28.24 -43.37 -17.71
N ASP A 203 28.85 -42.19 -17.75
CA ASP A 203 30.14 -41.91 -18.40
C ASP A 203 30.31 -42.49 -19.84
N GLY A 204 29.26 -42.47 -20.68
CA GLY A 204 29.31 -42.98 -22.06
C GLY A 204 28.90 -44.45 -22.25
N GLY A 205 28.44 -45.11 -21.18
CA GLY A 205 27.96 -46.49 -21.21
C GLY A 205 26.67 -46.67 -22.03
N THR A 206 26.48 -47.84 -22.65
CA THR A 206 25.31 -48.13 -23.49
C THR A 206 24.60 -49.42 -23.06
N VAL A 207 23.28 -49.37 -22.90
CA VAL A 207 22.42 -50.54 -22.68
C VAL A 207 21.39 -50.64 -23.81
N SER A 208 21.10 -51.86 -24.27
CA SER A 208 20.04 -52.08 -25.26
C SER A 208 19.13 -53.24 -24.88
N SER A 209 17.82 -53.11 -25.13
CA SER A 209 16.79 -54.15 -24.95
C SER A 209 15.71 -54.11 -26.03
N VAL A 210 14.92 -55.17 -26.14
CA VAL A 210 13.67 -55.15 -26.93
C VAL A 210 12.54 -54.51 -26.15
N VAL A 211 12.33 -54.92 -24.90
CA VAL A 211 11.36 -54.32 -23.96
C VAL A 211 12.05 -54.15 -22.62
N GLY A 212 11.89 -52.98 -22.00
CA GLY A 212 12.35 -52.72 -20.64
C GLY A 212 11.20 -52.78 -19.63
N TYR A 213 11.47 -53.28 -18.42
CA TYR A 213 10.57 -53.20 -17.28
C TYR A 213 11.33 -52.66 -16.07
N ILE A 214 10.79 -51.62 -15.44
CA ILE A 214 11.28 -51.05 -14.18
C ILE A 214 10.20 -51.25 -13.12
N GLY A 215 10.44 -52.11 -12.14
CA GLY A 215 9.43 -52.54 -11.17
C GLY A 215 8.34 -53.39 -11.85
N TYR A 216 8.50 -54.71 -11.84
CA TYR A 216 7.64 -55.60 -12.62
C TYR A 216 6.52 -56.27 -11.81
N ARG A 217 6.83 -56.95 -10.70
CA ARG A 217 5.83 -57.64 -9.87
C ARG A 217 5.42 -56.83 -8.65
N SER A 218 4.23 -57.13 -8.13
CA SER A 218 3.72 -56.58 -6.87
C SER A 218 4.78 -56.66 -5.74
N GLY A 219 5.04 -55.52 -5.09
CA GLY A 219 6.02 -55.39 -4.00
C GLY A 219 7.49 -55.24 -4.42
N SER A 220 7.81 -55.25 -5.73
CA SER A 220 9.17 -55.00 -6.23
C SER A 220 9.42 -53.52 -6.51
N THR A 221 10.67 -53.08 -6.32
CA THR A 221 11.15 -51.73 -6.65
C THR A 221 12.18 -51.82 -7.77
N GLY A 222 11.98 -51.11 -8.87
CA GLY A 222 12.99 -50.89 -9.90
C GLY A 222 13.42 -49.43 -9.94
N SER A 223 14.73 -49.19 -10.06
CA SER A 223 15.28 -47.85 -10.33
C SER A 223 16.29 -47.93 -11.47
N VAL A 224 16.14 -47.05 -12.47
CA VAL A 224 17.13 -46.89 -13.54
C VAL A 224 17.60 -45.44 -13.56
N THR A 225 18.90 -45.23 -13.67
CA THR A 225 19.52 -43.91 -13.80
C THR A 225 20.33 -43.85 -15.08
N VAL A 226 20.01 -42.92 -15.97
CA VAL A 226 20.72 -42.67 -17.23
C VAL A 226 21.36 -41.28 -17.13
N THR A 227 22.66 -41.23 -16.89
CA THR A 227 23.41 -40.02 -16.51
C THR A 227 24.73 -39.92 -17.28
N GLY A 228 25.32 -38.74 -17.38
CA GLY A 228 26.56 -38.51 -18.12
C GLY A 228 26.34 -38.35 -19.62
N ALA A 229 27.18 -37.50 -20.24
CA ALA A 229 27.17 -37.30 -21.68
C ALA A 229 27.41 -38.63 -22.42
N ASP A 230 26.74 -38.81 -23.56
CA ASP A 230 26.83 -39.98 -24.44
C ASP A 230 26.36 -41.33 -23.84
N SER A 231 26.00 -41.39 -22.56
CA SER A 231 25.34 -42.56 -21.97
C SER A 231 23.96 -42.77 -22.59
N SER A 232 23.58 -44.03 -22.86
CA SER A 232 22.29 -44.32 -23.51
C SER A 232 21.63 -45.63 -23.10
N TRP A 233 20.30 -45.63 -23.09
CA TRP A 233 19.48 -46.84 -23.03
C TRP A 233 18.51 -46.91 -24.21
N ALA A 234 18.74 -47.87 -25.10
CA ALA A 234 17.91 -48.09 -26.27
C ALA A 234 16.94 -49.27 -26.10
N ASN A 235 15.64 -49.01 -26.25
CA ASN A 235 14.58 -50.00 -26.32
C ASN A 235 13.97 -50.00 -27.72
N SER A 236 14.04 -51.15 -28.42
CA SER A 236 13.44 -51.26 -29.76
C SER A 236 11.90 -51.41 -29.77
N ARG A 237 11.28 -51.45 -28.58
CA ARG A 237 9.83 -51.40 -28.31
C ARG A 237 9.60 -50.67 -26.98
N GLN A 238 8.45 -50.87 -26.36
CA GLN A 238 8.01 -50.15 -25.15
C GLN A 238 8.95 -50.32 -23.96
N LEU A 239 9.02 -49.27 -23.13
CA LEU A 239 9.52 -49.30 -21.77
C LEU A 239 8.34 -49.26 -20.79
N TYR A 240 8.33 -50.10 -19.77
CA TYR A 240 7.31 -50.11 -18.71
C TYR A 240 7.89 -49.67 -17.38
N VAL A 241 7.19 -48.80 -16.66
CA VAL A 241 7.59 -48.28 -15.33
C VAL A 241 6.45 -48.52 -14.34
N GLY A 242 6.70 -49.28 -13.28
CA GLY A 242 5.68 -49.68 -12.30
C GLY A 242 4.59 -50.57 -12.93
N HIS A 243 4.95 -51.71 -13.48
CA HIS A 243 4.09 -52.49 -14.39
C HIS A 243 2.84 -53.11 -13.73
N GLN A 244 3.00 -53.84 -12.61
CA GLN A 244 1.88 -54.49 -11.87
C GLN A 244 1.45 -53.66 -10.65
N GLY A 245 0.24 -53.91 -10.13
CA GLY A 245 -0.23 -53.29 -8.89
C GLY A 245 0.74 -53.51 -7.72
N ASP A 246 0.95 -52.47 -6.92
CA ASP A 246 1.93 -52.38 -5.82
C ASP A 246 3.42 -52.53 -6.22
N SER A 247 3.77 -52.53 -7.51
CA SER A 247 5.17 -52.38 -7.95
C SER A 247 5.55 -50.91 -8.01
N THR A 248 6.83 -50.58 -7.76
CA THR A 248 7.34 -49.21 -7.90
C THR A 248 8.44 -49.19 -8.95
N GLY A 249 8.31 -48.34 -9.97
CA GLY A 249 9.33 -48.09 -10.97
C GLY A 249 9.74 -46.62 -10.99
N THR A 250 11.04 -46.35 -11.03
CA THR A 250 11.59 -44.99 -11.21
C THR A 250 12.59 -44.98 -12.36
N LEU A 251 12.40 -44.07 -13.31
CA LEU A 251 13.37 -43.75 -14.36
C LEU A 251 13.93 -42.36 -14.10
N ASN A 252 15.24 -42.24 -13.87
CA ASN A 252 15.94 -40.98 -13.67
C ASN A 252 16.75 -40.65 -14.93
N ILE A 253 16.54 -39.45 -15.47
CA ILE A 253 17.39 -38.82 -16.49
C ILE A 253 18.25 -37.76 -15.80
N GLY A 254 19.56 -37.97 -15.82
CA GLY A 254 20.49 -37.27 -14.93
C GLY A 254 20.61 -37.98 -13.58
N ALA A 255 20.64 -37.21 -12.50
CA ALA A 255 20.82 -37.73 -11.15
C ALA A 255 19.50 -38.29 -10.58
N VAL A 256 19.59 -39.05 -9.49
CA VAL A 256 18.40 -39.47 -8.74
C VAL A 256 17.78 -38.29 -7.98
N ALA A 257 16.50 -38.40 -7.64
CA ALA A 257 15.81 -37.37 -6.86
C ALA A 257 16.49 -37.13 -5.48
N GLY A 258 16.84 -35.88 -5.19
CA GLY A 258 17.48 -35.46 -3.94
C GLY A 258 19.01 -35.39 -3.97
N GLU A 259 19.64 -35.76 -5.10
CA GLU A 259 21.07 -35.54 -5.37
C GLU A 259 21.28 -34.32 -6.28
N ASP A 260 22.53 -33.84 -6.34
CA ASP A 260 22.91 -32.73 -7.24
C ASP A 260 22.76 -33.15 -8.71
N ALA A 261 22.22 -32.25 -9.53
CA ALA A 261 21.94 -32.50 -10.94
C ALA A 261 23.23 -32.82 -11.75
N THR A 262 23.17 -33.85 -12.60
CA THR A 262 24.27 -34.29 -13.48
C THR A 262 23.91 -34.11 -14.96
N ALA A 263 24.85 -34.36 -15.87
CA ALA A 263 24.52 -34.37 -17.29
C ALA A 263 23.48 -35.48 -17.59
N PRO A 264 22.46 -35.23 -18.42
CA PRO A 264 21.50 -36.26 -18.78
C PRO A 264 22.13 -37.27 -19.76
N GLY A 265 21.76 -38.55 -19.63
CA GLY A 265 21.95 -39.52 -20.70
C GLY A 265 20.71 -39.64 -21.59
N MET A 266 20.84 -40.35 -22.71
CA MET A 266 19.79 -40.47 -23.73
C MET A 266 18.92 -41.72 -23.51
N LEU A 267 17.60 -41.54 -23.48
CA LEU A 267 16.64 -42.64 -23.57
C LEU A 267 16.12 -42.75 -25.00
N GLU A 268 16.35 -43.88 -25.67
CA GLU A 268 15.77 -44.16 -26.99
C GLU A 268 14.61 -45.17 -26.84
N THR A 269 13.37 -44.70 -26.90
CA THR A 269 12.15 -45.53 -26.91
C THR A 269 11.01 -44.73 -27.53
N ASP A 270 10.10 -45.39 -28.24
CA ASP A 270 8.91 -44.72 -28.81
C ASP A 270 7.89 -44.36 -27.71
N THR A 271 7.76 -45.20 -26.67
CA THR A 271 6.74 -45.02 -25.63
C THR A 271 7.24 -45.51 -24.27
N VAL A 272 6.94 -44.75 -23.22
CA VAL A 272 7.06 -45.14 -21.81
C VAL A 272 5.65 -45.36 -21.24
N TYR A 273 5.34 -46.61 -20.91
CA TYR A 273 4.09 -47.00 -20.27
C TYR A 273 4.26 -47.04 -18.76
N LEU A 274 3.58 -46.13 -18.05
CA LEU A 274 3.44 -46.22 -16.60
C LEU A 274 2.31 -47.21 -16.28
N GLY A 275 2.65 -48.35 -15.67
CA GLY A 275 1.73 -49.47 -15.50
C GLY A 275 0.79 -49.33 -14.31
N ASN A 276 0.20 -50.43 -13.83
CA ASN A 276 -0.81 -50.37 -12.75
C ASN A 276 -0.21 -50.11 -11.35
N GLY A 277 1.12 -50.01 -11.23
CA GLY A 277 1.83 -49.71 -10.00
C GLY A 277 2.11 -48.21 -9.84
N THR A 278 3.10 -47.89 -9.01
CA THR A 278 3.66 -46.54 -8.90
C THR A 278 4.75 -46.36 -9.94
N GLY A 279 4.60 -45.37 -10.82
CA GLY A 279 5.58 -45.06 -11.87
C GLY A 279 6.02 -43.60 -11.79
N ARG A 280 7.33 -43.36 -11.76
CA ARG A 280 7.90 -42.00 -11.71
C ARG A 280 8.95 -41.80 -12.79
N LEU A 281 8.82 -40.71 -13.53
CA LEU A 281 9.85 -40.20 -14.44
C LEU A 281 10.49 -38.97 -13.78
N VAL A 282 11.79 -39.01 -13.52
CA VAL A 282 12.52 -37.95 -12.83
C VAL A 282 13.49 -37.29 -13.81
N PHE A 283 13.40 -35.98 -13.94
CA PHE A 283 14.38 -35.15 -14.64
C PHE A 283 15.16 -34.35 -13.60
N ASN A 284 16.42 -34.74 -13.35
CA ASN A 284 17.30 -34.03 -12.44
C ASN A 284 18.68 -33.88 -13.10
N HIS A 285 18.74 -33.01 -14.09
CA HIS A 285 19.92 -32.85 -14.92
C HIS A 285 20.36 -31.40 -15.06
N ASN A 286 21.55 -31.17 -15.62
CA ASN A 286 22.14 -29.83 -15.77
C ASN A 286 22.24 -29.34 -17.22
N ALA A 287 21.57 -30.02 -18.17
CA ALA A 287 21.47 -29.54 -19.55
C ALA A 287 20.51 -28.35 -19.70
N ASP A 288 20.84 -27.44 -20.62
CA ASP A 288 20.07 -26.22 -20.93
C ASP A 288 18.96 -26.44 -21.97
N ASP A 289 18.92 -27.60 -22.65
CA ASP A 289 17.86 -28.00 -23.59
C ASP A 289 17.94 -29.51 -23.89
N TYR A 290 17.42 -30.33 -22.98
CA TYR A 290 17.31 -31.77 -23.17
C TYR A 290 15.97 -32.12 -23.82
N GLY A 291 16.00 -32.72 -25.01
CA GLY A 291 14.79 -33.20 -25.70
C GLY A 291 14.38 -34.60 -25.21
N PHE A 292 13.11 -34.77 -24.85
CA PHE A 292 12.51 -36.06 -24.52
C PHE A 292 11.36 -36.38 -25.49
N GLU A 293 11.60 -37.31 -26.41
CA GLU A 293 10.72 -37.59 -27.55
C GLU A 293 9.71 -38.74 -27.30
N ALA A 294 9.82 -39.47 -26.19
CA ALA A 294 8.98 -40.65 -25.96
C ALA A 294 7.56 -40.28 -25.51
N ASP A 295 6.55 -40.95 -26.07
CA ASP A 295 5.16 -40.83 -25.63
C ASP A 295 5.01 -41.37 -24.19
N LEU A 296 4.29 -40.64 -23.34
CA LEU A 296 3.96 -41.05 -21.97
C LEU A 296 2.51 -41.54 -21.90
N VAL A 297 2.31 -42.77 -21.43
CA VAL A 297 0.98 -43.37 -21.32
C VAL A 297 0.78 -44.02 -19.97
N SER A 298 -0.28 -43.63 -19.27
CA SER A 298 -0.70 -44.22 -18.00
C SER A 298 -1.62 -45.43 -18.21
N GLY A 299 -1.41 -46.49 -17.43
CA GLY A 299 -2.21 -47.71 -17.46
C GLY A 299 -2.79 -48.06 -16.09
N GLY A 300 -4.12 -48.19 -16.02
CA GLY A 300 -4.83 -48.55 -14.79
C GLY A 300 -4.84 -47.42 -13.75
N ASP A 301 -5.23 -47.75 -12.51
CA ASP A 301 -5.43 -46.77 -11.42
C ASP A 301 -4.15 -46.55 -10.58
N GLY A 302 -2.97 -46.65 -11.21
CA GLY A 302 -1.67 -46.47 -10.56
C GLY A 302 -1.38 -45.02 -10.20
N SER A 303 -0.41 -44.78 -9.30
CA SER A 303 0.08 -43.42 -9.00
C SER A 303 1.25 -43.11 -9.92
N HIS A 304 1.06 -42.14 -10.82
CA HIS A 304 2.02 -41.79 -11.87
C HIS A 304 2.45 -40.35 -11.70
N ALA A 305 3.74 -40.06 -11.91
CA ALA A 305 4.23 -38.69 -11.85
C ALA A 305 5.39 -38.44 -12.82
N ILE A 306 5.39 -37.24 -13.41
CA ILE A 306 6.57 -36.57 -13.95
C ILE A 306 7.10 -35.66 -12.85
N ASP A 307 8.40 -35.77 -12.52
CA ASP A 307 9.06 -35.02 -11.45
C ASP A 307 10.28 -34.30 -12.01
N HIS A 308 10.10 -33.03 -12.35
CA HIS A 308 11.14 -32.17 -12.90
C HIS A 308 11.80 -31.36 -11.78
N ARG A 309 13.12 -31.47 -11.65
CA ARG A 309 13.88 -30.92 -10.51
C ARG A 309 14.99 -29.94 -10.89
N ALA A 310 15.58 -30.11 -12.07
CA ALA A 310 16.69 -29.27 -12.54
C ALA A 310 16.89 -29.41 -14.06
N GLY A 311 17.55 -28.41 -14.65
CA GLY A 311 17.86 -28.35 -16.08
C GLY A 311 16.68 -27.83 -16.90
N SER A 312 16.79 -27.86 -18.22
CA SER A 312 15.68 -27.57 -19.12
C SER A 312 15.33 -28.81 -19.95
N THR A 313 14.10 -29.31 -19.81
CA THR A 313 13.59 -30.45 -20.57
C THR A 313 12.50 -30.00 -21.53
N THR A 314 12.64 -30.29 -22.82
CA THR A 314 11.58 -30.11 -23.81
C THR A 314 10.89 -31.46 -24.07
N LEU A 315 9.61 -31.59 -23.73
CA LEU A 315 8.80 -32.78 -24.06
C LEU A 315 8.28 -32.67 -25.50
N SER A 316 8.35 -33.73 -26.29
CA SER A 316 7.85 -33.74 -27.69
C SER A 316 7.14 -35.05 -28.09
N GLY A 317 6.82 -35.89 -27.10
CA GLY A 317 5.97 -37.08 -27.29
C GLY A 317 4.49 -36.74 -27.17
N ASP A 318 3.63 -37.63 -27.69
CA ASP A 318 2.17 -37.55 -27.54
C ASP A 318 1.76 -38.05 -26.14
N ASN A 319 1.52 -37.10 -25.23
CA ASN A 319 1.26 -37.36 -23.81
C ASN A 319 -0.22 -37.26 -23.43
N GLU A 320 -1.15 -37.23 -24.41
CA GLU A 320 -2.60 -37.23 -24.12
C GLU A 320 -3.07 -38.48 -23.33
N GLY A 321 -2.30 -39.57 -23.39
CA GLY A 321 -2.55 -40.81 -22.65
C GLY A 321 -2.01 -40.84 -21.22
N PHE A 322 -1.27 -39.81 -20.79
CA PHE A 322 -0.77 -39.69 -19.43
C PHE A 322 -1.86 -39.14 -18.51
N THR A 323 -2.06 -39.76 -17.34
CA THR A 323 -3.10 -39.38 -16.39
C THR A 323 -2.55 -39.13 -14.98
N GLY A 324 -1.22 -38.99 -14.86
CA GLY A 324 -0.54 -38.75 -13.60
C GLY A 324 -0.29 -37.27 -13.32
N ASP A 325 0.38 -37.00 -12.21
CA ASP A 325 0.70 -35.64 -11.77
C ASP A 325 1.96 -35.13 -12.50
N THR A 326 1.99 -33.84 -12.82
CA THR A 326 3.21 -33.18 -13.29
C THR A 326 3.73 -32.24 -12.20
N ILE A 327 4.88 -32.57 -11.64
CA ILE A 327 5.50 -31.86 -10.52
C ILE A 327 6.77 -31.17 -11.01
N ILE A 328 6.86 -29.85 -10.87
CA ILE A 328 8.01 -29.04 -11.25
C ILE A 328 8.57 -28.35 -10.01
N SER A 329 9.61 -28.93 -9.41
CA SER A 329 10.29 -28.38 -8.21
C SER A 329 11.54 -27.56 -8.53
N GLY A 330 11.91 -27.42 -9.80
CA GLY A 330 13.09 -26.66 -10.25
C GLY A 330 13.40 -26.89 -11.73
N GLY A 331 14.23 -26.02 -12.32
CA GLY A 331 14.51 -26.04 -13.76
C GLY A 331 13.30 -25.64 -14.62
N THR A 332 13.38 -25.87 -15.94
CA THR A 332 12.31 -25.55 -16.90
C THR A 332 11.79 -26.81 -17.59
N LEU A 333 10.49 -27.09 -17.48
CA LEU A 333 9.81 -28.09 -18.28
C LEU A 333 9.04 -27.38 -19.40
N ARG A 334 9.37 -27.67 -20.66
CA ARG A 334 8.88 -26.95 -21.84
C ARG A 334 8.10 -27.84 -22.81
N ALA A 335 7.00 -27.34 -23.37
CA ALA A 335 6.27 -28.00 -24.45
C ALA A 335 6.99 -27.87 -25.80
N GLY A 336 7.24 -28.98 -26.48
CA GLY A 336 7.74 -29.01 -27.85
C GLY A 336 6.62 -28.94 -28.91
N ASP A 337 5.43 -29.41 -28.56
CA ASP A 337 4.22 -29.42 -29.39
C ASP A 337 2.94 -29.42 -28.52
N ALA A 338 1.77 -29.37 -29.16
CA ALA A 338 0.47 -29.28 -28.49
C ALA A 338 0.08 -30.53 -27.67
N SER A 339 0.70 -31.68 -27.92
CA SER A 339 0.47 -32.94 -27.19
C SER A 339 1.54 -33.22 -26.13
N ALA A 340 2.54 -32.34 -26.00
CA ALA A 340 3.67 -32.52 -25.09
C ALA A 340 3.27 -32.51 -23.61
N PHE A 341 2.21 -31.78 -23.24
CA PHE A 341 1.67 -31.75 -21.89
C PHE A 341 0.30 -32.43 -21.83
N ALA A 342 0.08 -33.21 -20.79
CA ALA A 342 -1.16 -33.95 -20.60
C ALA A 342 -2.28 -33.00 -20.20
N ASN A 343 -3.42 -33.09 -20.89
CA ASN A 343 -4.60 -32.33 -20.53
C ASN A 343 -5.41 -33.06 -19.44
N ALA A 344 -6.16 -32.29 -18.65
CA ALA A 344 -7.02 -32.77 -17.56
C ALA A 344 -6.27 -33.60 -16.51
N THR A 345 -5.04 -33.21 -16.19
CA THR A 345 -4.22 -33.73 -15.09
C THR A 345 -3.78 -32.62 -14.15
N ASP A 346 -3.30 -33.01 -12.97
CA ASP A 346 -2.85 -32.10 -11.93
C ASP A 346 -1.43 -31.60 -12.22
N TYR A 347 -1.22 -30.29 -12.02
CA TYR A 347 0.08 -29.63 -12.13
C TYR A 347 0.45 -28.96 -10.81
N THR A 348 1.61 -29.33 -10.28
CA THR A 348 2.19 -28.71 -9.08
C THR A 348 3.52 -28.06 -9.43
N ILE A 349 3.62 -26.75 -9.27
CA ILE A 349 4.81 -25.96 -9.57
C ILE A 349 5.33 -25.42 -8.24
N ASP A 350 6.47 -25.95 -7.79
CA ASP A 350 7.12 -25.65 -6.51
C ASP A 350 8.56 -25.15 -6.73
N GLY A 351 8.70 -24.04 -7.48
CA GLY A 351 9.97 -23.33 -7.65
C GLY A 351 10.71 -23.53 -8.98
N GLY A 352 10.15 -24.28 -9.94
CA GLY A 352 10.64 -24.30 -11.33
C GLY A 352 9.71 -23.59 -12.30
N THR A 353 10.00 -23.70 -13.60
CA THR A 353 9.26 -23.06 -14.69
C THR A 353 8.52 -24.09 -15.54
N LEU A 354 7.22 -23.91 -15.74
CA LEU A 354 6.43 -24.60 -16.75
C LEU A 354 6.27 -23.69 -17.97
N ASP A 355 6.96 -23.99 -19.07
CA ASP A 355 6.91 -23.21 -20.31
C ASP A 355 5.98 -23.87 -21.33
N LEU A 356 4.80 -23.28 -21.53
CA LEU A 356 3.79 -23.77 -22.48
C LEU A 356 4.20 -23.54 -23.94
N ASN A 357 5.19 -22.70 -24.21
CA ASN A 357 5.71 -22.42 -25.54
C ASN A 357 4.61 -22.11 -26.57
N SER A 358 3.59 -21.35 -26.15
CA SER A 358 2.41 -20.98 -26.95
C SER A 358 1.46 -22.12 -27.34
N TYR A 359 1.49 -23.25 -26.63
CA TYR A 359 0.50 -24.32 -26.76
C TYR A 359 -0.50 -24.31 -25.60
N ASP A 360 -1.79 -24.34 -25.92
CA ASP A 360 -2.86 -24.36 -24.92
C ASP A 360 -2.77 -25.58 -24.01
N LEU A 361 -3.09 -25.38 -22.73
CA LEU A 361 -3.10 -26.46 -21.73
C LEU A 361 -4.35 -26.36 -20.85
N THR A 362 -5.11 -27.46 -20.77
CA THR A 362 -6.18 -27.63 -19.78
C THR A 362 -5.69 -28.47 -18.63
N MET A 363 -5.68 -27.93 -17.41
CA MET A 363 -5.28 -28.63 -16.18
C MET A 363 -6.53 -28.97 -15.33
N SER A 364 -6.49 -30.08 -14.59
CA SER A 364 -7.52 -30.39 -13.58
C SER A 364 -7.25 -29.72 -12.24
N SER A 365 -6.03 -29.27 -11.99
CA SER A 365 -5.69 -28.38 -10.89
C SER A 365 -4.35 -27.70 -11.15
N LEU A 366 -4.23 -26.48 -10.64
CA LEU A 366 -2.97 -25.74 -10.53
C LEU A 366 -2.68 -25.49 -9.05
N SER A 367 -1.48 -25.83 -8.61
CA SER A 367 -1.05 -25.65 -7.22
C SER A 367 0.45 -25.40 -7.10
N GLY A 368 0.87 -24.84 -5.96
CA GLY A 368 2.25 -24.89 -5.50
C GLY A 368 2.74 -23.62 -4.81
N ASP A 369 3.86 -23.76 -4.09
CA ASP A 369 4.39 -22.74 -3.17
C ASP A 369 5.28 -21.68 -3.86
N GLY A 370 5.50 -21.76 -5.18
CA GLY A 370 6.30 -20.79 -5.96
C GLY A 370 6.68 -21.29 -7.35
N GLY A 371 7.52 -20.56 -8.09
CA GLY A 371 7.93 -20.91 -9.47
C GLY A 371 7.19 -20.07 -10.52
N GLU A 372 7.17 -20.51 -11.77
CA GLU A 372 6.60 -19.72 -12.88
C GLU A 372 5.87 -20.61 -13.92
N VAL A 373 4.75 -20.11 -14.46
CA VAL A 373 4.10 -20.65 -15.66
C VAL A 373 4.21 -19.63 -16.79
N ILE A 374 4.94 -19.96 -17.86
CA ILE A 374 5.12 -19.10 -19.04
C ILE A 374 4.17 -19.56 -20.15
N LEU A 375 3.24 -18.69 -20.56
CA LEU A 375 2.18 -19.02 -21.53
C LEU A 375 2.65 -18.86 -22.99
N GLY A 376 3.51 -17.88 -23.26
CA GLY A 376 3.66 -17.39 -24.64
C GLY A 376 2.34 -16.78 -25.12
N SER A 377 1.76 -17.28 -26.22
CA SER A 377 0.40 -16.87 -26.66
C SER A 377 -0.68 -17.93 -26.37
N ALA A 378 -0.43 -18.86 -25.45
CA ALA A 378 -1.32 -19.98 -25.13
C ALA A 378 -2.49 -19.56 -24.23
N ASN A 379 -3.58 -20.33 -24.27
CA ASN A 379 -4.59 -20.32 -23.21
C ASN A 379 -4.21 -21.33 -22.12
N LEU A 380 -4.10 -20.86 -20.88
CA LEU A 380 -4.06 -21.71 -19.70
C LEU A 380 -5.49 -21.87 -19.16
N ILE A 381 -6.01 -23.10 -19.21
CA ILE A 381 -7.37 -23.42 -18.76
C ILE A 381 -7.27 -24.24 -17.48
N VAL A 382 -7.87 -23.75 -16.40
CA VAL A 382 -7.94 -24.42 -15.10
C VAL A 382 -9.38 -24.91 -14.87
N ASP A 383 -9.62 -26.20 -15.11
CA ASP A 383 -10.92 -26.87 -14.94
C ASP A 383 -10.95 -27.66 -13.62
N GLN A 384 -10.70 -26.96 -12.51
CA GLN A 384 -10.52 -27.61 -11.21
C GLN A 384 -11.80 -27.74 -10.38
N GLY A 385 -11.97 -28.91 -9.75
CA GLY A 385 -13.06 -29.16 -8.80
C GLY A 385 -12.68 -28.92 -7.34
N ASP A 386 -11.39 -28.78 -7.06
CA ASP A 386 -10.82 -28.66 -5.71
C ASP A 386 -10.42 -27.21 -5.38
N VAL A 387 -10.06 -26.99 -4.10
CA VAL A 387 -9.50 -25.73 -3.63
C VAL A 387 -7.98 -25.83 -3.64
N THR A 388 -7.32 -24.96 -4.39
CA THR A 388 -5.86 -24.91 -4.50
C THR A 388 -5.33 -23.50 -4.31
N GLU A 389 -4.05 -23.42 -3.96
CA GLU A 389 -3.29 -22.19 -3.81
C GLU A 389 -2.07 -22.28 -4.73
N TYR A 390 -1.77 -21.18 -5.43
CA TYR A 390 -0.59 -21.03 -6.26
C TYR A 390 0.11 -19.71 -5.95
N ALA A 391 1.32 -19.80 -5.41
CA ALA A 391 2.13 -18.65 -5.03
C ALA A 391 3.23 -18.31 -6.05
N GLY A 392 3.28 -19.02 -7.19
CA GLY A 392 4.18 -18.70 -8.29
C GLY A 392 3.59 -17.70 -9.27
N ASP A 393 4.42 -17.30 -10.22
CA ASP A 393 4.08 -16.29 -11.22
C ASP A 393 3.47 -16.94 -12.47
N ILE A 394 2.61 -16.21 -13.18
CA ILE A 394 2.02 -16.61 -14.47
C ILE A 394 2.27 -15.49 -15.47
N SER A 395 3.01 -15.76 -16.55
CA SER A 395 3.47 -14.70 -17.46
C SER A 395 3.21 -15.04 -18.94
N GLY A 396 2.90 -14.03 -19.75
CA GLY A 396 2.88 -14.15 -21.22
C GLY A 396 1.74 -13.40 -21.90
N GLY A 397 1.75 -13.36 -23.23
CA GLY A 397 0.68 -12.73 -24.03
C GLY A 397 -0.60 -13.58 -24.19
N GLY A 398 -0.75 -14.64 -23.38
CA GLY A 398 -1.85 -15.59 -23.43
C GLY A 398 -2.99 -15.24 -22.48
N SER A 399 -4.00 -16.10 -22.39
CA SER A 399 -5.17 -15.92 -21.53
C SER A 399 -5.22 -16.96 -20.40
N LEU A 400 -5.79 -16.58 -19.26
CA LEU A 400 -6.12 -17.49 -18.16
C LEU A 400 -7.64 -17.71 -18.12
N ILE A 401 -8.07 -18.97 -18.10
CA ILE A 401 -9.49 -19.34 -18.07
C ILE A 401 -9.74 -20.27 -16.88
N HIS A 402 -10.54 -19.84 -15.91
CA HIS A 402 -11.01 -20.65 -14.78
C HIS A 402 -12.47 -21.06 -15.02
N GLN A 403 -12.74 -22.37 -15.09
CA GLN A 403 -14.08 -22.89 -15.45
C GLN A 403 -14.56 -24.06 -14.57
N GLY A 404 -13.70 -24.63 -13.73
CA GLY A 404 -14.07 -25.71 -12.82
C GLY A 404 -14.83 -25.19 -11.60
N GLY A 405 -15.53 -26.07 -10.87
CA GLY A 405 -16.34 -25.68 -9.71
C GLY A 405 -15.57 -25.37 -8.41
N GLY A 406 -14.24 -25.48 -8.44
CA GLY A 406 -13.34 -25.26 -7.29
C GLY A 406 -12.84 -23.82 -7.15
N THR A 407 -11.95 -23.60 -6.17
CA THR A 407 -11.35 -22.29 -5.89
C THR A 407 -9.87 -22.31 -6.24
N LEU A 408 -9.42 -21.43 -7.14
CA LEU A 408 -7.99 -21.17 -7.38
C LEU A 408 -7.61 -19.89 -6.63
N THR A 409 -6.64 -19.98 -5.73
CA THR A 409 -6.09 -18.80 -5.02
C THR A 409 -4.74 -18.42 -5.63
N LEU A 410 -4.62 -17.22 -6.17
CA LEU A 410 -3.38 -16.65 -6.69
C LEU A 410 -2.75 -15.75 -5.63
N MET A 411 -1.48 -16.00 -5.32
CA MET A 411 -0.67 -15.24 -4.35
C MET A 411 0.62 -14.66 -4.96
N GLY A 412 0.98 -15.05 -6.19
CA GLY A 412 2.10 -14.51 -6.97
C GLY A 412 1.67 -13.48 -8.01
N GLU A 413 2.58 -13.08 -8.90
CA GLU A 413 2.29 -12.14 -9.99
C GLU A 413 1.73 -12.87 -11.22
N THR A 414 0.58 -12.43 -11.73
CA THR A 414 -0.01 -12.92 -12.99
C THR A 414 -0.04 -11.78 -14.00
N GLU A 415 0.91 -11.75 -14.92
CA GLU A 415 1.05 -10.71 -15.95
C GLU A 415 0.70 -11.27 -17.34
N LEU A 416 -0.50 -10.93 -17.82
CA LEU A 416 -1.08 -11.46 -19.04
C LEU A 416 -1.28 -10.36 -20.08
N GLY A 417 -0.86 -10.61 -21.31
CA GLY A 417 -1.24 -9.78 -22.46
C GLY A 417 -2.58 -10.17 -23.10
N GLY A 418 -3.24 -11.20 -22.58
CA GLY A 418 -4.56 -11.68 -23.01
C GLY A 418 -5.61 -11.53 -21.91
N ASP A 419 -6.64 -12.35 -22.00
CA ASP A 419 -7.86 -12.22 -21.19
C ASP A 419 -7.78 -13.03 -19.89
N VAL A 420 -8.51 -12.61 -18.86
CA VAL A 420 -8.84 -13.43 -17.69
C VAL A 420 -10.33 -13.73 -17.71
N ILE A 421 -10.69 -15.01 -17.83
CA ILE A 421 -12.08 -15.47 -17.92
C ILE A 421 -12.41 -16.38 -16.74
N VAL A 422 -13.48 -16.07 -16.00
CA VAL A 422 -13.96 -16.83 -14.84
C VAL A 422 -15.39 -17.30 -15.11
N ASP A 423 -15.52 -18.49 -15.69
CA ASP A 423 -16.79 -19.11 -16.12
C ASP A 423 -17.33 -20.15 -15.14
N GLY A 424 -16.61 -20.47 -14.07
CA GLY A 424 -17.05 -21.36 -13.00
C GLY A 424 -16.17 -21.22 -11.77
N GLY A 425 -16.67 -21.72 -10.63
CA GLY A 425 -15.91 -21.73 -9.38
C GLY A 425 -15.53 -20.33 -8.89
N GLU A 426 -14.50 -20.29 -8.04
CA GLU A 426 -13.95 -19.04 -7.51
C GLU A 426 -12.50 -18.83 -7.97
N LEU A 427 -12.19 -17.65 -8.48
CA LEU A 427 -10.81 -17.15 -8.57
C LEU A 427 -10.59 -16.18 -7.42
N ARG A 428 -9.62 -16.45 -6.55
CA ARG A 428 -9.32 -15.60 -5.40
C ARG A 428 -7.92 -15.01 -5.53
N ILE A 429 -7.82 -13.69 -5.46
CA ILE A 429 -6.57 -12.95 -5.44
C ILE A 429 -6.35 -12.50 -4.00
N ALA A 430 -5.33 -13.05 -3.35
CA ALA A 430 -5.12 -12.89 -1.92
C ALA A 430 -3.63 -12.88 -1.54
N ASP A 431 -3.34 -12.54 -0.28
CA ASP A 431 -2.01 -12.61 0.33
C ASP A 431 -0.91 -11.86 -0.47
N GLY A 432 -1.28 -10.75 -1.13
CA GLY A 432 -0.37 -9.93 -1.93
C GLY A 432 -0.27 -10.32 -3.41
N GLY A 433 -1.11 -11.25 -3.88
CA GLY A 433 -1.17 -11.62 -5.30
C GLY A 433 -1.61 -10.47 -6.19
N SER A 434 -1.06 -10.40 -7.41
CA SER A 434 -1.37 -9.37 -8.40
C SER A 434 -1.77 -10.02 -9.72
N VAL A 435 -2.84 -9.52 -10.35
CA VAL A 435 -3.29 -9.96 -11.69
C VAL A 435 -3.35 -8.74 -12.62
N THR A 436 -2.63 -8.79 -13.73
CA THR A 436 -2.67 -7.80 -14.81
C THR A 436 -3.09 -8.46 -16.11
N ASN A 437 -4.05 -7.89 -16.84
CA ASN A 437 -4.60 -8.45 -18.08
C ASN A 437 -5.15 -7.37 -19.03
N ASP A 438 -5.48 -7.75 -20.28
CA ASP A 438 -6.12 -6.87 -21.26
C ASP A 438 -7.65 -6.76 -20.99
N GLU A 439 -8.41 -7.85 -21.13
CA GLU A 439 -9.85 -7.89 -20.81
C GLU A 439 -10.19 -8.94 -19.75
N ALA A 440 -11.11 -8.60 -18.84
CA ALA A 440 -11.56 -9.43 -17.74
C ALA A 440 -13.05 -9.75 -17.88
N THR A 441 -13.38 -11.04 -17.80
CA THR A 441 -14.75 -11.54 -17.86
C THR A 441 -15.03 -12.45 -16.66
N ILE A 442 -15.94 -12.02 -15.79
CA ILE A 442 -16.55 -12.88 -14.78
C ILE A 442 -17.90 -13.33 -15.35
N GLY A 443 -17.92 -14.50 -15.98
CA GLY A 443 -19.12 -15.03 -16.65
C GLY A 443 -20.13 -15.61 -15.66
N SER A 444 -19.92 -16.86 -15.25
CA SER A 444 -20.74 -17.56 -14.24
C SER A 444 -20.00 -17.98 -12.97
N GLY A 445 -18.73 -17.59 -12.82
CA GLY A 445 -17.98 -17.80 -11.58
C GLY A 445 -17.99 -16.60 -10.65
N THR A 446 -17.20 -16.70 -9.58
CA THR A 446 -17.02 -15.66 -8.57
C THR A 446 -15.56 -15.22 -8.51
N VAL A 447 -15.31 -13.95 -8.27
CA VAL A 447 -13.96 -13.44 -7.99
C VAL A 447 -13.94 -12.71 -6.66
N THR A 448 -12.95 -13.05 -5.83
CA THR A 448 -12.68 -12.39 -4.55
C THR A 448 -11.29 -11.76 -4.60
N VAL A 449 -11.20 -10.43 -4.45
CA VAL A 449 -9.93 -9.70 -4.28
C VAL A 449 -9.86 -9.20 -2.85
N THR A 450 -8.95 -9.77 -2.06
CA THR A 450 -8.94 -9.56 -0.60
C THR A 450 -7.53 -9.52 0.01
N GLY A 451 -7.36 -8.72 1.04
CA GLY A 451 -6.09 -8.57 1.76
C GLY A 451 -5.24 -7.41 1.24
N GLU A 452 -4.35 -6.95 2.10
CA GLU A 452 -3.42 -5.84 1.81
C GLU A 452 -2.50 -6.22 0.64
N ASN A 453 -2.34 -5.30 -0.31
CA ASN A 453 -1.54 -5.45 -1.54
C ASN A 453 -2.04 -6.51 -2.54
N SER A 454 -3.23 -7.09 -2.34
CA SER A 454 -3.86 -7.92 -3.37
C SER A 454 -4.52 -7.04 -4.43
N GLU A 455 -4.14 -7.19 -5.69
CA GLU A 455 -4.56 -6.28 -6.76
C GLU A 455 -4.98 -7.01 -8.05
N TRP A 456 -5.98 -6.43 -8.73
CA TRP A 456 -6.32 -6.78 -10.11
C TRP A 456 -6.34 -5.53 -10.99
N ILE A 457 -5.42 -5.43 -11.93
CA ILE A 457 -5.30 -4.36 -12.93
C ILE A 457 -5.80 -4.86 -14.30
N ASN A 458 -6.88 -4.26 -14.80
CA ASN A 458 -7.35 -4.48 -16.16
C ASN A 458 -6.95 -3.30 -17.05
N GLU A 459 -5.93 -3.48 -17.89
CA GLU A 459 -5.35 -2.42 -18.73
C GLU A 459 -6.21 -2.08 -19.95
N GLY A 460 -6.99 -3.04 -20.45
CA GLY A 460 -7.88 -2.84 -21.59
C GLY A 460 -9.21 -2.17 -21.22
N SER A 461 -10.14 -2.18 -22.18
CA SER A 461 -11.42 -1.46 -22.05
C SER A 461 -12.57 -2.26 -21.44
N GLY A 462 -12.37 -3.55 -21.17
CA GLY A 462 -13.45 -4.47 -20.80
C GLY A 462 -13.21 -5.16 -19.47
N PHE A 463 -13.82 -4.67 -18.39
CA PHE A 463 -14.00 -5.42 -17.15
C PHE A 463 -15.50 -5.75 -16.99
N PHE A 464 -15.88 -7.01 -17.23
CA PHE A 464 -17.28 -7.43 -17.28
C PHE A 464 -17.63 -8.37 -16.13
N VAL A 465 -18.61 -7.98 -15.31
CA VAL A 465 -19.18 -8.83 -14.26
C VAL A 465 -20.54 -9.35 -14.70
N GLY A 466 -20.70 -10.67 -14.72
CA GLY A 466 -21.89 -11.37 -15.20
C GLY A 466 -21.98 -11.43 -16.71
N GLN A 467 -20.88 -11.52 -17.46
CA GLN A 467 -20.96 -11.56 -18.92
C GLN A 467 -21.57 -12.88 -19.42
N GLY A 468 -22.77 -12.85 -20.02
CA GLY A 468 -23.41 -14.05 -20.58
C GLY A 468 -23.79 -15.12 -19.55
N GLY A 469 -23.76 -14.77 -18.25
CA GLY A 469 -23.99 -15.65 -17.11
C GLY A 469 -24.39 -14.88 -15.85
N SER A 470 -24.17 -15.49 -14.68
CA SER A 470 -24.37 -14.88 -13.35
C SER A 470 -23.03 -14.78 -12.64
N GLY A 471 -22.37 -13.63 -12.73
CA GLY A 471 -21.02 -13.41 -12.23
C GLY A 471 -21.01 -12.52 -10.98
N GLU A 472 -20.08 -12.79 -10.06
CA GLU A 472 -19.94 -12.02 -8.82
C GLU A 472 -18.49 -11.56 -8.61
N LEU A 473 -18.32 -10.30 -8.23
CA LEU A 473 -17.05 -9.72 -7.80
C LEU A 473 -17.20 -9.25 -6.35
N THR A 474 -16.28 -9.64 -5.48
CA THR A 474 -16.16 -9.14 -4.10
C THR A 474 -14.78 -8.53 -3.90
N ILE A 475 -14.73 -7.30 -3.40
CA ILE A 475 -13.50 -6.58 -3.09
C ILE A 475 -13.54 -6.17 -1.61
N ALA A 476 -12.64 -6.72 -0.81
CA ALA A 476 -12.69 -6.62 0.64
C ALA A 476 -11.30 -6.51 1.28
N ASP A 477 -11.26 -6.13 2.55
CA ASP A 477 -10.06 -6.17 3.41
C ASP A 477 -8.81 -5.53 2.77
N GLY A 478 -8.99 -4.40 2.08
CA GLY A 478 -7.90 -3.65 1.43
C GLY A 478 -7.48 -4.12 0.03
N GLY A 479 -8.15 -5.12 -0.54
CA GLY A 479 -7.92 -5.52 -1.94
C GLY A 479 -8.30 -4.42 -2.93
N ARG A 480 -7.64 -4.36 -4.09
CA ARG A 480 -7.85 -3.31 -5.11
C ARG A 480 -8.17 -3.92 -6.47
N VAL A 481 -9.16 -3.35 -7.16
CA VAL A 481 -9.44 -3.62 -8.57
C VAL A 481 -9.37 -2.30 -9.34
N THR A 482 -8.54 -2.25 -10.36
CA THR A 482 -8.30 -1.07 -11.19
C THR A 482 -8.72 -1.37 -12.62
N SER A 483 -9.62 -0.56 -13.19
CA SER A 483 -10.05 -0.70 -14.58
C SER A 483 -10.50 0.64 -15.16
N THR A 484 -10.36 0.83 -16.47
CA THR A 484 -10.89 2.06 -17.11
C THR A 484 -12.41 2.15 -16.99
N HIS A 485 -13.11 1.04 -17.22
CA HIS A 485 -14.57 0.95 -17.12
C HIS A 485 -14.96 -0.44 -16.59
N THR A 486 -15.88 -0.48 -15.64
CA THR A 486 -16.49 -1.72 -15.15
C THR A 486 -17.93 -1.82 -15.63
N ALA A 487 -18.30 -2.94 -16.25
CA ALA A 487 -19.67 -3.22 -16.65
C ALA A 487 -20.26 -4.37 -15.83
N ILE A 488 -21.44 -4.16 -15.24
CA ILE A 488 -22.16 -5.16 -14.45
C ILE A 488 -23.48 -5.52 -15.14
N GLY A 489 -23.72 -6.81 -15.34
CA GLY A 489 -24.88 -7.30 -16.11
C GLY A 489 -24.82 -6.81 -17.56
N ALA A 490 -23.67 -6.94 -18.23
CA ALA A 490 -23.40 -6.28 -19.50
C ALA A 490 -24.36 -6.64 -20.65
N PHE A 491 -24.99 -7.82 -20.62
CA PHE A 491 -25.81 -8.36 -21.73
C PHE A 491 -27.23 -8.76 -21.27
N HIS A 492 -28.18 -8.78 -22.21
CA HIS A 492 -29.55 -9.26 -21.96
C HIS A 492 -29.56 -10.68 -21.36
N ASP A 493 -30.48 -10.94 -20.42
CA ASP A 493 -30.59 -12.19 -19.64
C ASP A 493 -29.35 -12.58 -18.81
N SER A 494 -28.40 -11.66 -18.59
CA SER A 494 -27.23 -11.86 -17.72
C SER A 494 -27.37 -11.10 -16.40
N SER A 495 -26.64 -11.51 -15.36
CA SER A 495 -26.66 -10.84 -14.06
C SER A 495 -25.26 -10.65 -13.48
N GLY A 496 -24.91 -9.43 -13.09
CA GLY A 496 -23.62 -9.11 -12.48
C GLY A 496 -23.79 -8.47 -11.10
N THR A 497 -23.07 -8.97 -10.09
CA THR A 497 -23.00 -8.33 -8.77
C THR A 497 -21.57 -7.92 -8.45
N ALA A 498 -21.34 -6.63 -8.19
CA ALA A 498 -20.10 -6.13 -7.63
C ALA A 498 -20.33 -5.72 -6.16
N THR A 499 -19.46 -6.18 -5.27
CA THR A 499 -19.60 -6.01 -3.82
C THR A 499 -18.35 -5.37 -3.24
N ILE A 500 -18.53 -4.29 -2.47
CA ILE A 500 -17.50 -3.67 -1.65
C ILE A 500 -17.74 -4.05 -0.18
N GLY A 501 -16.79 -4.78 0.40
CA GLY A 501 -16.93 -5.41 1.71
C GLY A 501 -17.54 -6.82 1.60
N ALA A 502 -18.63 -7.09 2.31
CA ALA A 502 -19.26 -8.41 2.39
C ALA A 502 -20.52 -8.52 1.52
N ALA A 503 -20.99 -9.73 1.23
CA ALA A 503 -22.22 -9.92 0.49
C ALA A 503 -23.46 -9.43 1.28
N ALA A 504 -24.57 -9.18 0.58
CA ALA A 504 -25.82 -8.75 1.22
C ALA A 504 -26.36 -9.84 2.18
N GLY A 505 -26.63 -9.45 3.44
CA GLY A 505 -27.10 -10.36 4.49
C GLY A 505 -25.99 -11.07 5.28
N GLU A 506 -24.72 -10.84 4.93
CA GLU A 506 -23.56 -11.25 5.72
C GLU A 506 -23.09 -10.12 6.65
N ASP A 507 -22.27 -10.46 7.64
CA ASP A 507 -21.63 -9.48 8.53
C ASP A 507 -20.65 -8.62 7.72
N ALA A 508 -20.70 -7.30 7.89
CA ALA A 508 -19.84 -6.35 7.19
C ALA A 508 -18.34 -6.62 7.43
N THR A 509 -17.52 -6.47 6.39
CA THR A 509 -16.04 -6.57 6.43
C THR A 509 -15.39 -5.23 6.07
N ALA A 510 -14.07 -5.10 6.19
CA ALA A 510 -13.41 -3.89 5.72
C ALA A 510 -13.57 -3.76 4.20
N PRO A 511 -13.80 -2.56 3.66
CA PRO A 511 -13.96 -2.40 2.21
C PRO A 511 -12.63 -2.66 1.50
N GLY A 512 -12.72 -3.13 0.26
CA GLY A 512 -11.66 -2.96 -0.73
C GLY A 512 -11.91 -1.72 -1.61
N VAL A 513 -11.09 -1.53 -2.63
CA VAL A 513 -11.17 -0.39 -3.55
C VAL A 513 -11.50 -0.87 -4.96
N LEU A 514 -12.57 -0.32 -5.55
CA LEU A 514 -12.82 -0.39 -6.98
C LEU A 514 -12.46 0.97 -7.59
N GLU A 515 -11.34 1.03 -8.29
CA GLU A 515 -10.90 2.22 -9.01
C GLU A 515 -11.30 2.11 -10.48
N THR A 516 -12.28 2.92 -10.87
CA THR A 516 -12.75 2.99 -12.24
C THR A 516 -13.41 4.34 -12.52
N ASP A 517 -13.33 4.83 -13.76
CA ASP A 517 -13.99 6.08 -14.13
C ASP A 517 -15.52 5.93 -14.15
N THR A 518 -16.01 4.73 -14.51
CA THR A 518 -17.45 4.48 -14.67
C THR A 518 -17.80 3.04 -14.32
N VAL A 519 -18.86 2.87 -13.52
CA VAL A 519 -19.59 1.60 -13.41
C VAL A 519 -20.85 1.67 -14.26
N ARG A 520 -20.87 0.87 -15.32
CA ARG A 520 -21.98 0.76 -16.26
C ARG A 520 -22.84 -0.45 -15.93
N PHE A 521 -24.08 -0.20 -15.57
CA PHE A 521 -25.13 -1.21 -15.53
C PHE A 521 -25.62 -1.44 -16.97
N GLY A 522 -25.41 -2.65 -17.50
CA GLY A 522 -25.65 -3.00 -18.91
C GLY A 522 -27.10 -3.33 -19.26
N ASP A 523 -27.31 -4.16 -20.29
CA ASP A 523 -28.66 -4.59 -20.72
C ASP A 523 -29.27 -5.68 -19.79
N GLY A 524 -28.49 -6.25 -18.87
CA GLY A 524 -28.89 -7.29 -17.92
C GLY A 524 -29.09 -6.76 -16.50
N ASP A 525 -29.32 -7.67 -15.55
CA ASP A 525 -29.49 -7.30 -14.14
C ASP A 525 -28.14 -6.93 -13.53
N GLY A 526 -28.02 -5.70 -13.03
CA GLY A 526 -26.77 -5.18 -12.43
C GLY A 526 -26.99 -4.79 -10.98
N ARG A 527 -26.08 -5.22 -10.09
CA ARG A 527 -26.15 -4.91 -8.67
C ARG A 527 -24.81 -4.44 -8.13
N LEU A 528 -24.80 -3.27 -7.51
CA LEU A 528 -23.66 -2.75 -6.74
C LEU A 528 -24.01 -2.79 -5.25
N VAL A 529 -23.18 -3.45 -4.43
CA VAL A 529 -23.44 -3.68 -3.01
C VAL A 529 -22.37 -3.02 -2.15
N PHE A 530 -22.80 -2.23 -1.18
CA PHE A 530 -21.97 -1.69 -0.11
C PHE A 530 -22.39 -2.33 1.22
N ASN A 531 -21.51 -3.14 1.81
CA ASN A 531 -21.70 -3.73 3.13
C ASN A 531 -20.35 -3.82 3.81
N HIS A 532 -19.89 -2.68 4.32
CA HIS A 532 -18.54 -2.53 4.84
C HIS A 532 -18.52 -1.88 6.23
N THR A 533 -17.37 -1.91 6.88
CA THR A 533 -17.18 -1.36 8.24
C THR A 533 -16.60 0.06 8.29
N ALA A 534 -16.17 0.63 7.16
CA ALA A 534 -15.62 1.99 7.12
C ALA A 534 -16.68 3.07 7.40
N ASP A 535 -16.22 4.18 8.00
CA ASP A 535 -17.04 5.33 8.42
C ASP A 535 -16.98 6.51 7.42
N ASP A 536 -16.18 6.40 6.36
CA ASP A 536 -15.89 7.46 5.37
C ASP A 536 -15.49 6.92 3.99
N TYR A 537 -16.00 5.75 3.58
CA TYR A 537 -15.62 5.13 2.30
C TYR A 537 -16.09 5.97 1.11
N ARG A 538 -15.16 6.46 0.29
CA ARG A 538 -15.46 7.29 -0.88
C ARG A 538 -15.47 6.44 -2.15
N PHE A 539 -16.54 6.55 -2.92
CA PHE A 539 -16.72 5.92 -4.22
C PHE A 539 -16.84 7.00 -5.30
N GLU A 540 -15.86 7.05 -6.20
CA GLU A 540 -15.69 8.16 -7.14
C GLU A 540 -16.25 7.87 -8.55
N ALA A 541 -16.50 6.60 -8.89
CA ALA A 541 -16.93 6.23 -10.22
C ALA A 541 -18.31 6.78 -10.57
N ASP A 542 -18.48 7.24 -11.82
CA ASP A 542 -19.78 7.60 -12.37
C ASP A 542 -20.64 6.33 -12.53
N LEU A 543 -21.89 6.37 -12.06
CA LEU A 543 -22.84 5.27 -12.25
C LEU A 543 -23.75 5.58 -13.45
N VAL A 544 -23.82 4.65 -14.40
CA VAL A 544 -24.60 4.80 -15.64
C VAL A 544 -25.44 3.57 -15.89
N SER A 545 -26.72 3.75 -16.22
CA SER A 545 -27.61 2.67 -16.64
C SER A 545 -27.84 2.68 -18.14
N ASP A 546 -27.81 1.51 -18.76
CA ASP A 546 -28.33 1.33 -20.11
C ASP A 546 -29.86 1.34 -20.15
N SER A 547 -30.39 1.72 -21.31
CA SER A 547 -31.80 2.09 -21.48
C SER A 547 -32.78 0.92 -21.62
N ASP A 548 -32.42 -0.30 -21.21
CA ASP A 548 -33.31 -1.45 -21.34
C ASP A 548 -34.35 -1.46 -20.20
N SER A 549 -35.63 -1.37 -20.56
CA SER A 549 -36.73 -1.27 -19.59
C SER A 549 -37.05 -2.56 -18.85
N ASP A 550 -36.51 -3.70 -19.30
CA ASP A 550 -36.73 -5.01 -18.67
C ASP A 550 -35.62 -5.38 -17.67
N SER A 551 -34.55 -4.59 -17.57
CA SER A 551 -33.40 -4.80 -16.67
C SER A 551 -33.63 -4.26 -15.25
N SER A 552 -33.06 -4.93 -14.24
CA SER A 552 -33.07 -4.49 -12.85
C SER A 552 -31.68 -3.96 -12.45
N HIS A 553 -31.56 -2.64 -12.30
CA HIS A 553 -30.33 -1.99 -11.81
C HIS A 553 -30.49 -1.56 -10.37
N VAL A 554 -29.62 -2.03 -9.48
CA VAL A 554 -29.77 -1.82 -8.02
C VAL A 554 -28.46 -1.38 -7.39
N ILE A 555 -28.53 -0.33 -6.57
CA ILE A 555 -27.52 0.00 -5.57
C ILE A 555 -28.07 -0.45 -4.20
N GLY A 556 -27.34 -1.30 -3.48
CA GLY A 556 -27.75 -1.80 -2.17
C GLY A 556 -26.76 -1.41 -1.09
N HIS A 557 -27.18 -0.55 -0.15
CA HIS A 557 -26.38 -0.13 0.99
C HIS A 557 -26.88 -0.79 2.29
N TYR A 558 -25.99 -1.47 3.01
CA TYR A 558 -26.32 -2.33 4.15
C TYR A 558 -25.61 -1.96 5.46
N ALA A 559 -24.38 -1.45 5.40
CA ALA A 559 -23.58 -1.08 6.57
C ALA A 559 -22.47 -0.09 6.18
N GLY A 560 -21.89 0.57 7.18
CA GLY A 560 -20.83 1.56 7.01
C GLY A 560 -21.36 2.93 6.58
N THR A 561 -20.45 3.81 6.21
CA THR A 561 -20.76 5.10 5.57
C THR A 561 -20.11 5.15 4.19
N THR A 562 -20.92 5.21 3.13
CA THR A 562 -20.46 5.36 1.75
C THR A 562 -20.71 6.78 1.26
N ILE A 563 -19.71 7.42 0.66
CA ILE A 563 -19.81 8.74 0.01
C ILE A 563 -19.73 8.52 -1.51
N LEU A 564 -20.86 8.68 -2.20
CA LEU A 564 -20.92 8.68 -3.66
C LEU A 564 -20.58 10.08 -4.17
N SER A 565 -19.49 10.18 -4.92
CA SER A 565 -18.95 11.46 -5.37
C SER A 565 -18.80 11.60 -6.89
N GLY A 566 -19.04 10.52 -7.65
CA GLY A 566 -19.13 10.57 -9.10
C GLY A 566 -20.46 11.18 -9.59
N ASN A 567 -20.47 11.67 -10.82
CA ASN A 567 -21.66 12.20 -11.47
C ASN A 567 -22.51 11.07 -12.05
N SER A 568 -23.44 10.60 -11.24
CA SER A 568 -24.33 9.49 -11.56
C SER A 568 -25.70 9.94 -12.08
N THR A 569 -25.78 11.09 -12.76
CA THR A 569 -27.03 11.62 -13.35
C THR A 569 -27.71 10.61 -14.28
N ASN A 570 -26.94 9.76 -14.95
CA ASN A 570 -27.45 8.77 -15.91
C ASN A 570 -27.70 7.38 -15.28
N PHE A 571 -27.57 7.24 -13.97
CA PHE A 571 -28.11 6.07 -13.29
C PHE A 571 -29.64 6.17 -13.27
N SER A 572 -30.33 5.09 -13.65
CA SER A 572 -31.81 5.06 -13.71
C SER A 572 -32.41 3.91 -12.91
N GLY A 573 -31.60 3.25 -12.08
CA GLY A 573 -32.01 2.12 -11.25
C GLY A 573 -32.60 2.53 -9.90
N GLU A 574 -32.73 1.54 -9.02
CA GLU A 574 -33.23 1.71 -7.66
C GLU A 574 -32.07 1.69 -6.65
N THR A 575 -32.06 2.66 -5.74
CA THR A 575 -31.14 2.71 -4.61
C THR A 575 -31.87 2.26 -3.34
N THR A 576 -31.38 1.21 -2.70
CA THR A 576 -31.96 0.69 -1.44
C THR A 576 -31.01 0.92 -0.28
N VAL A 577 -31.48 1.61 0.76
CA VAL A 577 -30.69 1.91 1.97
C VAL A 577 -31.29 1.17 3.17
N ASN A 578 -30.73 -0.01 3.44
CA ASN A 578 -31.21 -0.92 4.47
C ASN A 578 -30.49 -0.77 5.81
N GLY A 579 -29.33 -0.13 5.83
CA GLY A 579 -28.53 0.14 7.03
C GLY A 579 -27.34 1.03 6.71
N GLY A 580 -26.63 1.52 7.72
CA GLY A 580 -25.53 2.47 7.56
C GLY A 580 -25.98 3.84 7.03
N THR A 581 -25.03 4.61 6.48
CA THR A 581 -25.28 5.93 5.88
C THR A 581 -24.78 5.97 4.43
N LEU A 582 -25.65 6.32 3.50
CA LEU A 582 -25.28 6.63 2.12
C LEU A 582 -25.32 8.15 1.93
N ILE A 583 -24.18 8.75 1.59
CA ILE A 583 -24.03 10.17 1.32
C ILE A 583 -23.93 10.38 -0.20
N VAL A 584 -24.84 11.17 -0.77
CA VAL A 584 -24.79 11.63 -2.16
C VAL A 584 -24.13 13.01 -2.16
N ALA A 585 -22.84 13.06 -2.49
CA ALA A 585 -22.04 14.29 -2.45
C ALA A 585 -22.06 15.08 -3.77
N ASP A 586 -22.14 14.39 -4.91
CA ASP A 586 -22.44 14.99 -6.22
C ASP A 586 -23.86 14.58 -6.65
N THR A 587 -24.04 13.91 -7.79
CA THR A 587 -25.37 13.65 -8.35
C THR A 587 -25.66 12.15 -8.43
N LEU A 588 -26.83 11.70 -7.97
CA LEU A 588 -27.31 10.33 -8.13
C LEU A 588 -28.70 10.32 -8.79
N GLY A 589 -28.84 9.63 -9.91
CA GLY A 589 -30.12 9.43 -10.58
C GLY A 589 -30.96 8.28 -10.00
N GLY A 590 -32.03 7.91 -10.70
CA GLY A 590 -32.90 6.81 -10.30
C GLY A 590 -33.89 7.17 -9.19
N SER A 591 -34.39 6.17 -8.47
CA SER A 591 -35.25 6.32 -7.29
C SER A 591 -34.60 5.72 -6.05
N ALA A 592 -35.02 6.14 -4.85
CA ALA A 592 -34.52 5.55 -3.59
C ALA A 592 -35.64 5.04 -2.67
N GLU A 593 -35.38 3.90 -2.04
CA GLU A 593 -36.12 3.35 -0.90
C GLU A 593 -35.18 3.30 0.32
N VAL A 594 -35.55 4.00 1.39
CA VAL A 594 -34.77 4.09 2.64
C VAL A 594 -35.54 3.43 3.75
N ALA A 595 -35.19 2.18 4.10
CA ALA A 595 -35.98 1.35 5.02
C ALA A 595 -35.37 1.16 6.41
N GLY A 596 -34.04 1.30 6.54
CA GLY A 596 -33.35 1.04 7.82
C GLY A 596 -32.02 1.76 8.03
N GLY A 597 -31.54 2.52 7.04
CA GLY A 597 -30.35 3.36 7.15
C GLY A 597 -30.67 4.84 6.95
N ARG A 598 -29.63 5.63 6.69
CA ARG A 598 -29.72 7.06 6.41
C ARG A 598 -29.29 7.35 4.97
N LEU A 599 -30.14 8.05 4.21
CA LEU A 599 -29.77 8.73 2.98
C LEU A 599 -29.49 10.21 3.31
N GLN A 600 -28.27 10.66 3.06
CA GLN A 600 -27.86 12.05 3.20
C GLN A 600 -27.58 12.64 1.81
N VAL A 601 -28.33 13.65 1.42
CA VAL A 601 -28.22 14.31 0.11
C VAL A 601 -27.54 15.65 0.30
N ASP A 602 -26.25 15.72 -0.03
CA ASP A 602 -25.47 16.98 0.02
C ASP A 602 -25.25 17.58 -1.37
N GLY A 603 -25.34 16.76 -2.43
CA GLY A 603 -25.38 17.20 -3.82
C GLY A 603 -26.81 17.17 -4.39
N THR A 604 -27.08 16.32 -5.40
CA THR A 604 -28.41 16.19 -6.02
C THR A 604 -28.85 14.73 -6.13
N PHE A 605 -30.02 14.39 -5.61
CA PHE A 605 -30.73 13.15 -5.92
C PHE A 605 -31.79 13.44 -6.98
N ALA A 606 -31.65 12.91 -8.21
CA ALA A 606 -32.38 13.41 -9.36
C ALA A 606 -33.82 12.88 -9.51
N GLY A 607 -34.22 11.86 -8.75
CA GLY A 607 -35.56 11.28 -8.80
C GLY A 607 -36.26 11.20 -7.44
N ASP A 608 -37.25 10.32 -7.36
CA ASP A 608 -38.13 10.22 -6.18
C ASP A 608 -37.44 9.46 -5.04
N VAL A 609 -37.70 9.91 -3.80
CA VAL A 609 -37.18 9.31 -2.58
C VAL A 609 -38.34 8.94 -1.66
N GLU A 610 -38.37 7.67 -1.22
CA GLU A 610 -39.29 7.19 -0.20
C GLU A 610 -38.51 6.73 1.04
N ALA A 611 -38.86 7.27 2.20
CA ALA A 611 -38.31 6.87 3.48
C ALA A 611 -39.39 6.18 4.32
N ASP A 612 -39.21 4.91 4.63
CA ASP A 612 -40.17 4.12 5.39
C ASP A 612 -39.60 3.50 6.67
N GLY A 613 -40.49 3.15 7.60
CA GLY A 613 -40.12 2.46 8.84
C GLY A 613 -39.06 3.20 9.70
N ASP A 614 -37.84 2.65 9.74
CA ASP A 614 -36.72 3.22 10.49
C ASP A 614 -35.79 4.08 9.61
N GLY A 615 -36.10 4.22 8.32
CA GLY A 615 -35.32 5.00 7.37
C GLY A 615 -35.28 6.50 7.67
N MET A 616 -34.16 7.12 7.32
CA MET A 616 -33.88 8.53 7.59
C MET A 616 -33.38 9.27 6.34
N VAL A 617 -33.97 10.43 6.03
CA VAL A 617 -33.53 11.35 4.98
C VAL A 617 -33.04 12.66 5.59
N SER A 618 -31.99 13.24 5.01
CA SER A 618 -31.29 14.42 5.52
C SER A 618 -30.38 15.03 4.45
N GLY A 619 -29.71 16.13 4.77
CA GLY A 619 -28.60 16.68 3.98
C GLY A 619 -28.77 18.17 3.71
N THR A 620 -27.91 18.69 2.83
CA THR A 620 -27.81 20.12 2.47
C THR A 620 -28.07 20.40 0.99
N GLY A 621 -28.32 19.35 0.21
CA GLY A 621 -28.46 19.38 -1.24
C GLY A 621 -29.91 19.44 -1.72
N THR A 622 -30.16 18.83 -2.89
CA THR A 622 -31.46 18.87 -3.57
C THR A 622 -31.96 17.46 -3.88
N ILE A 623 -33.22 17.16 -3.55
CA ILE A 623 -33.99 16.06 -4.12
C ILE A 623 -34.84 16.65 -5.25
N ALA A 624 -34.56 16.29 -6.50
CA ALA A 624 -35.22 16.87 -7.66
C ALA A 624 -36.63 16.29 -7.91
N GLY A 625 -36.90 15.09 -7.40
CA GLY A 625 -38.21 14.43 -7.44
C GLY A 625 -39.06 14.70 -6.19
N ASP A 626 -40.06 13.85 -5.99
CA ASP A 626 -40.91 13.90 -4.80
C ASP A 626 -40.21 13.23 -3.61
N LEU A 627 -40.43 13.76 -2.40
CA LEU A 627 -40.00 13.14 -1.15
C LEU A 627 -41.23 12.68 -0.35
N VAL A 628 -41.33 11.36 -0.12
CA VAL A 628 -42.34 10.76 0.75
C VAL A 628 -41.68 10.21 2.00
N VAL A 629 -42.18 10.63 3.16
CA VAL A 629 -41.81 10.04 4.44
C VAL A 629 -43.03 9.28 4.95
N ALA A 630 -42.91 7.96 5.03
CA ALA A 630 -44.00 7.05 5.39
C ALA A 630 -43.62 6.23 6.62
N ASP A 631 -44.01 6.66 7.82
CA ASP A 631 -43.49 6.13 9.11
C ASP A 631 -41.96 6.37 9.36
N GLY A 632 -41.22 6.92 8.39
CA GLY A 632 -39.79 7.23 8.44
C GLY A 632 -39.43 8.55 9.16
N THR A 633 -38.20 9.02 8.97
CA THR A 633 -37.67 10.25 9.60
C THR A 633 -37.09 11.22 8.57
N LEU A 634 -37.53 12.47 8.60
CA LEU A 634 -36.88 13.60 7.93
C LEU A 634 -36.09 14.39 8.95
N SER A 635 -34.82 14.70 8.68
CA SER A 635 -33.96 15.38 9.64
C SER A 635 -33.29 16.63 9.07
N GLY A 636 -33.29 17.69 9.87
CA GLY A 636 -32.72 18.98 9.53
C GLY A 636 -31.89 19.56 10.67
N PHE A 637 -30.89 20.35 10.32
CA PHE A 637 -30.02 21.06 11.26
C PHE A 637 -30.04 22.56 10.91
N GLN A 638 -30.23 23.43 11.90
CA GLN A 638 -30.27 24.87 11.64
C GLN A 638 -28.92 25.36 11.10
N GLY A 639 -28.99 26.15 10.02
CA GLY A 639 -27.85 26.55 9.19
C GLY A 639 -27.66 25.65 7.96
N GLN A 640 -28.51 24.64 7.77
CA GLN A 640 -28.58 23.78 6.60
C GLN A 640 -29.99 23.81 6.01
N THR A 641 -30.09 23.65 4.70
CA THR A 641 -31.36 23.54 3.98
C THR A 641 -31.29 22.35 3.03
N LEU A 642 -32.25 21.43 3.15
CA LEU A 642 -32.50 20.39 2.15
C LEU A 642 -33.60 20.87 1.21
N ALA A 643 -33.29 21.01 -0.07
CA ALA A 643 -34.27 21.36 -1.09
C ALA A 643 -34.99 20.10 -1.62
N VAL A 644 -36.29 20.20 -1.84
CA VAL A 644 -37.12 19.21 -2.54
C VAL A 644 -37.82 19.94 -3.68
N ASP A 645 -37.37 19.78 -4.93
CA ASP A 645 -37.96 20.51 -6.07
C ASP A 645 -39.40 20.05 -6.36
N GLY A 646 -39.73 18.79 -6.02
CA GLY A 646 -41.07 18.21 -6.12
C GLY A 646 -41.94 18.44 -4.90
N ASP A 647 -42.89 17.53 -4.67
CA ASP A 647 -43.78 17.56 -3.52
C ASP A 647 -43.12 16.91 -2.28
N LEU A 648 -43.39 17.45 -1.09
CA LEU A 648 -43.02 16.83 0.20
C LEU A 648 -44.28 16.31 0.90
N THR A 649 -44.37 14.99 1.07
CA THR A 649 -45.45 14.35 1.81
C THR A 649 -44.95 13.75 3.13
N LEU A 650 -45.43 14.29 4.25
CA LEU A 650 -45.30 13.69 5.58
C LEU A 650 -46.62 13.01 5.95
N ASP A 651 -46.56 11.72 6.30
CA ASP A 651 -47.71 10.99 6.80
C ASP A 651 -47.85 11.05 8.34
N ALA A 652 -48.92 10.46 8.87
CA ALA A 652 -49.19 10.47 10.31
C ALA A 652 -48.13 9.76 11.17
N GLY A 653 -47.32 8.87 10.57
CA GLY A 653 -46.24 8.15 11.23
C GLY A 653 -44.88 8.85 11.16
N SER A 654 -44.77 9.85 10.29
CA SER A 654 -43.53 10.58 10.01
C SER A 654 -42.99 11.29 11.24
N ARG A 655 -41.66 11.31 11.34
CA ARG A 655 -40.90 12.07 12.33
C ARG A 655 -40.10 13.15 11.63
N VAL A 656 -40.22 14.39 12.11
CA VAL A 656 -39.37 15.51 11.68
C VAL A 656 -38.43 15.83 12.84
N ASP A 657 -37.17 15.46 12.71
CA ASP A 657 -36.15 15.60 13.76
C ASP A 657 -35.25 16.78 13.44
N VAL A 658 -35.42 17.87 14.19
CA VAL A 658 -34.70 19.13 13.95
C VAL A 658 -33.78 19.48 15.11
N ALA A 659 -32.57 19.94 14.78
CA ALA A 659 -31.68 20.60 15.73
C ALA A 659 -31.73 22.12 15.46
N LEU A 660 -32.12 22.90 16.47
CA LEU A 660 -32.29 24.35 16.36
C LEU A 660 -31.36 25.07 17.34
N GLY A 661 -30.77 26.17 16.88
CA GLY A 661 -29.93 27.11 17.64
C GLY A 661 -30.73 28.35 18.04
N GLY A 662 -30.17 29.55 17.88
CA GLY A 662 -30.88 30.81 18.17
C GLY A 662 -31.83 31.25 17.05
N ALA A 663 -32.96 31.90 17.38
CA ALA A 663 -33.86 32.50 16.40
C ALA A 663 -33.41 33.90 15.92
N PRO A 664 -33.81 34.35 14.72
CA PRO A 664 -34.52 33.58 13.69
C PRO A 664 -33.63 32.56 12.97
N SER A 665 -34.23 31.67 12.17
CA SER A 665 -33.50 30.65 11.39
C SER A 665 -33.90 30.68 9.92
N ASP A 666 -33.04 30.19 9.03
CA ASP A 666 -33.42 29.78 7.66
C ASP A 666 -34.34 28.55 7.69
N ALA A 667 -35.06 28.30 6.60
CA ALA A 667 -35.85 27.08 6.47
C ALA A 667 -34.91 25.87 6.41
N LEU A 668 -35.23 24.86 7.19
CA LEU A 668 -34.50 23.59 7.17
C LEU A 668 -34.82 22.78 5.92
N PHE A 669 -36.02 22.99 5.36
CA PHE A 669 -36.51 22.31 4.17
C PHE A 669 -37.15 23.33 3.23
N ASP A 670 -36.72 23.37 1.98
CA ASP A 670 -37.29 24.23 0.93
C ASP A 670 -38.02 23.35 -0.10
N VAL A 671 -39.34 23.49 -0.19
CA VAL A 671 -40.21 22.63 -1.01
C VAL A 671 -40.70 23.40 -2.24
N GLY A 672 -40.28 22.96 -3.43
CA GLY A 672 -40.65 23.52 -4.72
C GLY A 672 -42.10 23.28 -5.12
N GLY A 673 -42.75 22.24 -4.58
CA GLY A 673 -44.14 21.85 -4.85
C GLY A 673 -45.11 22.02 -3.67
N ASP A 674 -46.06 21.08 -3.56
CA ASP A 674 -47.04 21.00 -2.47
C ASP A 674 -46.38 20.42 -1.20
N LEU A 675 -46.77 20.95 -0.02
CA LEU A 675 -46.37 20.44 1.29
C LEU A 675 -47.57 19.82 2.01
N VAL A 676 -47.50 18.52 2.30
CA VAL A 676 -48.45 17.83 3.20
C VAL A 676 -47.82 17.68 4.58
N LEU A 677 -48.43 18.31 5.58
CA LEU A 677 -47.93 18.34 6.95
C LEU A 677 -48.76 17.40 7.85
N ASP A 678 -48.15 16.34 8.35
CA ASP A 678 -48.68 15.42 9.37
C ASP A 678 -47.50 14.87 10.22
N GLY A 679 -47.77 14.07 11.26
CA GLY A 679 -46.74 13.37 12.03
C GLY A 679 -46.28 14.13 13.29
N THR A 680 -45.01 13.96 13.67
CA THR A 680 -44.43 14.50 14.93
C THR A 680 -43.13 15.29 14.70
N LEU A 681 -43.04 16.51 15.26
CA LEU A 681 -41.82 17.35 15.32
C LEU A 681 -41.05 17.09 16.62
N ASN A 682 -39.80 16.67 16.50
CA ASN A 682 -38.87 16.55 17.62
C ASN A 682 -37.82 17.65 17.52
N VAL A 683 -37.62 18.39 18.60
CA VAL A 683 -36.70 19.54 18.64
C VAL A 683 -35.57 19.27 19.61
N ALA A 684 -34.33 19.33 19.12
CA ALA A 684 -33.11 19.36 19.89
C ALA A 684 -32.51 20.78 19.89
N ASP A 685 -31.83 21.14 20.97
CA ASP A 685 -31.07 22.40 21.08
C ASP A 685 -29.63 22.14 20.68
N GLN A 686 -29.15 22.84 19.64
CA GLN A 686 -27.75 22.80 19.19
C GLN A 686 -26.87 23.84 19.89
N GLY A 687 -27.44 24.65 20.78
CA GLY A 687 -26.82 25.79 21.43
C GLY A 687 -27.56 27.08 21.07
N GLY A 688 -28.05 27.80 22.08
CA GLY A 688 -28.70 29.10 21.90
C GLY A 688 -30.20 29.05 21.62
N PHE A 689 -30.84 27.88 21.66
CA PHE A 689 -32.30 27.77 21.56
C PHE A 689 -32.99 28.56 22.66
N GLY A 690 -33.76 29.55 22.23
CA GLY A 690 -34.40 30.52 23.11
C GLY A 690 -35.72 31.05 22.56
N VAL A 691 -36.12 32.21 23.07
CA VAL A 691 -37.32 32.92 22.61
C VAL A 691 -37.10 33.41 21.18
N GLY A 692 -38.10 33.24 20.32
CA GLY A 692 -38.10 33.74 18.95
C GLY A 692 -38.88 32.86 17.98
N VAL A 693 -38.80 33.20 16.69
CA VAL A 693 -39.50 32.48 15.60
C VAL A 693 -38.45 31.77 14.74
N TYR A 694 -38.57 30.45 14.60
CA TYR A 694 -37.69 29.59 13.81
C TYR A 694 -38.42 29.15 12.55
N ARG A 695 -37.78 29.30 11.40
CA ARG A 695 -38.28 28.84 10.10
C ARG A 695 -38.04 27.34 9.96
N LEU A 696 -39.08 26.55 9.65
CA LEU A 696 -38.94 25.10 9.44
C LEU A 696 -39.03 24.73 7.96
N PHE A 697 -40.10 25.14 7.28
CA PHE A 697 -40.36 24.79 5.88
C PHE A 697 -40.73 26.01 5.03
N ASP A 698 -40.01 26.25 3.93
CA ASP A 698 -40.47 27.01 2.76
C ASP A 698 -41.26 26.09 1.82
N TYR A 699 -42.33 26.61 1.22
CA TYR A 699 -43.10 25.89 0.20
C TYR A 699 -43.67 26.85 -0.84
N GLN A 700 -43.71 26.45 -2.12
CA GLN A 700 -44.14 27.34 -3.21
C GLN A 700 -45.64 27.25 -3.53
N ASP A 701 -46.21 26.03 -3.56
CA ASP A 701 -47.59 25.79 -3.99
C ASP A 701 -48.57 25.68 -2.80
N ALA A 702 -49.29 24.56 -2.63
CA ALA A 702 -50.31 24.40 -1.60
C ALA A 702 -49.74 23.78 -0.31
N LEU A 703 -50.31 24.20 0.83
CA LEU A 703 -50.11 23.55 2.13
C LEU A 703 -51.38 22.76 2.51
N ASP A 704 -51.25 21.45 2.68
CA ASP A 704 -52.24 20.60 3.34
C ASP A 704 -51.85 20.39 4.81
N ASP A 705 -52.37 21.26 5.68
CA ASP A 705 -52.05 21.30 7.11
C ASP A 705 -52.94 20.33 7.91
N ASN A 706 -52.48 19.08 8.10
CA ASN A 706 -53.06 18.14 9.07
C ASN A 706 -52.47 18.33 10.48
N GLY A 707 -51.51 19.25 10.63
CA GLY A 707 -50.78 19.59 11.84
C GLY A 707 -49.59 18.68 12.12
N LEU A 708 -48.55 19.23 12.72
CA LEU A 708 -47.37 18.49 13.17
C LEU A 708 -47.30 18.54 14.70
N ALA A 709 -47.43 17.38 15.35
CA ALA A 709 -47.50 17.30 16.80
C ALA A 709 -46.12 17.55 17.44
N ILE A 710 -46.04 18.38 18.49
CA ILE A 710 -44.78 18.56 19.23
C ILE A 710 -44.47 17.28 20.04
N GLY A 711 -43.36 16.64 19.69
CA GLY A 711 -42.81 15.44 20.30
C GLY A 711 -41.81 15.77 21.42
N SER A 712 -40.55 15.41 21.23
CA SER A 712 -39.48 15.77 22.16
C SER A 712 -39.12 17.26 22.05
N THR A 713 -38.78 17.87 23.18
CA THR A 713 -38.37 19.28 23.27
C THR A 713 -37.03 19.42 23.98
N PRO A 714 -36.32 20.54 23.78
CA PRO A 714 -35.09 20.83 24.52
C PRO A 714 -35.28 20.82 26.03
N ALA A 715 -34.20 20.52 26.76
CA ALA A 715 -34.24 20.45 28.21
C ALA A 715 -34.66 21.80 28.82
N GLY A 716 -35.74 21.81 29.60
CA GLY A 716 -36.26 23.02 30.26
C GLY A 716 -37.34 23.77 29.47
N VAL A 717 -37.62 23.38 28.23
CA VAL A 717 -38.70 23.93 27.40
C VAL A 717 -39.90 23.00 27.46
N ASN A 718 -41.07 23.54 27.82
CA ASN A 718 -42.31 22.78 27.80
C ASN A 718 -42.92 22.80 26.40
N ALA A 719 -43.50 21.70 25.95
CA ALA A 719 -44.14 21.62 24.63
C ALA A 719 -45.25 22.67 24.38
N ASN A 720 -45.87 23.22 25.43
CA ASN A 720 -46.88 24.29 25.31
C ASN A 720 -46.30 25.70 25.17
N GLU A 721 -44.96 25.85 25.28
CA GLU A 721 -44.24 27.10 24.99
C GLU A 721 -43.81 27.17 23.53
N LEU A 722 -44.03 26.06 22.79
CA LEU A 722 -43.79 25.91 21.37
C LEU A 722 -45.12 25.83 20.62
N SER A 723 -45.22 26.53 19.50
CA SER A 723 -46.39 26.44 18.62
C SER A 723 -46.00 26.62 17.17
N LEU A 724 -46.71 25.96 16.26
CA LEU A 724 -46.53 26.18 14.83
C LEU A 724 -47.32 27.40 14.37
N GLN A 725 -46.67 28.27 13.61
CA GLN A 725 -47.26 29.37 12.87
C GLN A 725 -47.28 28.99 11.39
N THR A 726 -48.48 28.77 10.86
CA THR A 726 -48.76 28.48 9.44
C THR A 726 -49.57 29.60 8.77
N ALA A 727 -49.83 30.70 9.49
CA ALA A 727 -50.67 31.81 9.02
C ALA A 727 -49.95 32.74 8.04
N THR A 728 -48.61 32.76 8.07
CA THR A 728 -47.83 33.50 7.09
C THR A 728 -47.70 32.65 5.83
N ALA A 729 -48.09 33.20 4.68
CA ALA A 729 -48.11 32.45 3.43
C ALA A 729 -46.72 31.94 3.05
N ASN A 730 -46.67 30.74 2.43
CA ASN A 730 -45.46 30.10 1.94
C ASN A 730 -44.47 29.69 3.05
N GLN A 731 -44.90 29.76 4.32
CA GLN A 731 -44.04 29.43 5.44
C GLN A 731 -44.70 28.68 6.60
N VAL A 732 -43.98 27.67 7.10
CA VAL A 732 -44.24 27.02 8.39
C VAL A 732 -43.11 27.35 9.38
N ASN A 733 -43.46 27.99 10.49
CA ASN A 733 -42.51 28.39 11.53
C ASN A 733 -42.82 27.74 12.87
N LEU A 734 -41.80 27.52 13.68
CA LEU A 734 -41.89 27.22 15.10
C LEU A 734 -41.73 28.51 15.91
N VAL A 735 -42.73 28.90 16.69
CA VAL A 735 -42.66 30.01 17.64
C VAL A 735 -42.29 29.45 19.01
N SER A 736 -41.22 29.95 19.60
CA SER A 736 -40.78 29.62 20.95
C SER A 736 -40.91 30.83 21.87
N THR A 737 -41.65 30.68 22.96
CA THR A 737 -41.88 31.76 23.93
C THR A 737 -41.04 31.65 25.19
N VAL A 738 -40.52 30.45 25.52
CA VAL A 738 -39.72 30.12 26.73
C VAL A 738 -40.18 30.89 28.00
N GLY A 739 -41.49 31.15 28.14
CA GLY A 739 -42.10 31.88 29.26
C GLY A 739 -42.08 33.42 29.27
N MET A 740 -41.69 34.13 28.19
CA MET A 740 -41.66 35.61 28.11
C MET A 740 -42.71 36.22 27.13
N GLU A 741 -43.04 37.51 27.31
CA GLU A 741 -44.01 38.30 26.51
C GLU A 741 -43.25 39.43 25.76
N LEU A 742 -43.24 39.42 24.42
CA LEU A 742 -42.37 40.26 23.56
C LEU A 742 -42.95 41.67 23.28
N GLY A 743 -42.10 42.70 23.19
CA GLY A 743 -42.50 44.09 22.88
C GLY A 743 -41.93 44.59 21.55
N PHE A 744 -42.79 44.82 20.55
CA PHE A 744 -42.43 45.17 19.16
C PHE A 744 -42.50 46.67 18.91
N TRP A 745 -41.49 47.25 18.23
CA TRP A 745 -41.44 48.67 17.88
C TRP A 745 -42.32 48.97 16.68
N ASP A 746 -43.19 49.98 16.82
CA ASP A 746 -44.19 50.34 15.81
C ASP A 746 -44.08 51.81 15.33
N GLY A 747 -42.99 52.47 15.72
CA GLY A 747 -42.69 53.83 15.28
C GLY A 747 -43.60 54.93 15.82
N GLY A 748 -43.26 56.17 15.49
CA GLY A 748 -43.95 57.38 15.97
C GLY A 748 -45.14 57.84 15.10
N ASN A 749 -45.46 57.13 14.01
CA ASN A 749 -46.53 57.52 13.11
C ASN A 749 -47.90 57.09 13.65
N THR A 750 -48.58 58.00 14.34
CA THR A 750 -49.86 57.71 14.99
C THR A 750 -51.01 57.31 14.05
N ASP A 751 -50.87 57.51 12.74
CA ASP A 751 -51.87 57.07 11.75
C ASP A 751 -51.81 55.57 11.46
N LEU A 752 -50.70 54.91 11.85
CA LEU A 752 -50.46 53.49 11.65
C LEU A 752 -50.70 52.67 12.93
N HIS A 753 -50.91 53.31 14.08
CA HIS A 753 -51.20 52.60 15.34
C HIS A 753 -52.57 51.87 15.32
N ASP A 754 -52.63 50.77 16.07
CA ASP A 754 -53.82 49.94 16.35
C ASP A 754 -54.44 49.35 15.05
N ASN A 755 -53.61 48.76 14.17
CA ASN A 755 -53.98 48.40 12.78
C ASN A 755 -53.82 46.92 12.38
N ASP A 756 -53.55 46.01 13.33
CA ASP A 756 -53.28 44.59 13.09
C ASP A 756 -52.00 44.33 12.26
N ALA A 757 -51.01 45.23 12.35
CA ALA A 757 -49.71 45.13 11.71
C ALA A 757 -48.59 45.75 12.58
N ILE A 758 -47.34 45.39 12.29
CA ILE A 758 -46.15 46.00 12.87
C ILE A 758 -45.47 46.81 11.76
N ASP A 759 -45.45 48.14 11.90
CA ASP A 759 -45.05 49.09 10.86
C ASP A 759 -43.61 49.61 10.99
N GLY A 760 -43.10 49.74 12.22
CA GLY A 760 -41.77 50.29 12.50
C GLY A 760 -41.63 51.80 12.24
N GLY A 761 -40.40 52.28 12.07
CA GLY A 761 -40.06 53.65 11.60
C GLY A 761 -39.41 54.53 12.66
N SER A 762 -39.26 55.83 12.36
CA SER A 762 -38.66 56.79 13.31
C SER A 762 -39.62 57.17 14.45
N GLY A 763 -39.10 57.44 15.65
CA GLY A 763 -39.92 57.79 16.81
C GLY A 763 -39.13 58.06 18.09
N VAL A 764 -39.84 58.25 19.21
CA VAL A 764 -39.21 58.48 20.52
C VAL A 764 -39.46 57.26 21.41
N TRP A 765 -38.41 56.68 21.99
CA TRP A 765 -38.49 55.59 22.98
C TRP A 765 -38.61 56.21 24.38
N ARG A 766 -39.84 56.18 24.92
CA ARG A 766 -40.17 56.62 26.28
C ARG A 766 -40.92 55.53 27.02
N ALA A 767 -40.70 55.43 28.34
CA ALA A 767 -41.39 54.46 29.19
C ALA A 767 -42.93 54.61 29.18
N ASP A 768 -43.43 55.82 28.89
CA ASP A 768 -44.87 56.16 28.83
C ASP A 768 -45.41 56.38 27.40
N GLY A 769 -44.60 56.15 26.35
CA GLY A 769 -44.93 56.45 24.95
C GLY A 769 -45.64 55.31 24.22
N ARG A 770 -46.62 55.62 23.36
CA ARG A 770 -47.43 54.63 22.60
C ARG A 770 -46.77 54.08 21.32
N ASN A 771 -45.45 53.90 21.28
CA ASN A 771 -44.74 53.49 20.06
C ASN A 771 -44.38 51.99 20.03
N TRP A 772 -44.99 51.19 20.91
CA TRP A 772 -44.75 49.74 21.04
C TRP A 772 -46.06 48.95 20.92
N THR A 773 -46.02 47.73 20.40
CA THR A 773 -47.19 46.86 20.14
C THR A 773 -46.92 45.38 20.50
N ASP A 774 -47.93 44.53 20.38
CA ASP A 774 -47.85 43.06 20.57
C ASP A 774 -47.39 42.33 19.29
N ALA A 775 -47.27 40.99 19.35
CA ALA A 775 -46.76 40.17 18.24
C ALA A 775 -47.65 40.16 16.98
N ASP A 776 -48.92 40.54 17.13
CA ASP A 776 -49.90 40.56 16.06
C ASP A 776 -50.19 42.00 15.56
N GLY A 777 -49.61 43.02 16.20
CA GLY A 777 -49.81 44.42 15.83
C GLY A 777 -51.20 44.98 16.20
N GLU A 778 -51.93 44.34 17.11
CA GLU A 778 -53.34 44.69 17.38
C GLU A 778 -53.49 46.00 18.18
N LEU A 779 -52.57 46.32 19.10
CA LEU A 779 -52.68 47.46 20.01
C LEU A 779 -51.35 48.14 20.39
N ASN A 780 -51.28 49.46 20.16
CA ASN A 780 -50.14 50.28 20.58
C ASN A 780 -50.25 50.80 22.01
N GLY A 781 -49.19 50.62 22.78
CA GLY A 781 -49.11 50.92 24.20
C GLY A 781 -47.74 51.45 24.67
N PRO A 782 -47.64 51.78 25.97
CA PRO A 782 -46.37 52.13 26.61
C PRO A 782 -45.38 50.97 26.54
N TYR A 783 -44.08 51.26 26.60
CA TYR A 783 -43.03 50.25 26.75
C TYR A 783 -43.16 49.56 28.12
N GLN A 784 -43.93 48.48 28.18
CA GLN A 784 -44.27 47.74 29.39
C GLN A 784 -44.36 46.23 29.09
N PRO A 785 -43.74 45.36 29.91
CA PRO A 785 -42.87 45.72 31.04
C PRO A 785 -41.62 46.49 30.60
N ASN A 786 -41.07 47.31 31.50
CA ASN A 786 -39.77 47.95 31.35
C ASN A 786 -38.93 47.46 32.55
N PRO A 787 -37.91 46.61 32.33
CA PRO A 787 -37.37 46.20 31.03
C PRO A 787 -38.22 45.13 30.29
N THR A 788 -38.12 45.09 28.96
CA THR A 788 -38.57 43.96 28.11
C THR A 788 -37.56 43.72 26.98
N PHE A 789 -37.72 42.65 26.21
CA PHE A 789 -36.94 42.40 25.00
C PHE A 789 -37.53 43.22 23.84
N ALA A 790 -36.74 44.15 23.31
CA ALA A 790 -37.18 45.12 22.30
C ALA A 790 -36.95 44.59 20.88
N VAL A 791 -38.01 44.47 20.07
CA VAL A 791 -37.89 44.00 18.67
C VAL A 791 -38.14 45.16 17.70
N PHE A 792 -37.16 45.46 16.85
CA PHE A 792 -37.21 46.44 15.77
C PHE A 792 -37.28 45.71 14.43
N GLN A 793 -38.43 45.78 13.75
CA GLN A 793 -38.67 45.17 12.44
C GLN A 793 -39.42 46.16 11.53
N ALA A 794 -39.81 45.74 10.32
CA ALA A 794 -40.54 46.57 9.36
C ALA A 794 -39.76 47.85 8.94
N GLU A 795 -40.39 49.01 8.76
CA GLU A 795 -39.68 50.19 8.21
C GLU A 795 -38.58 50.68 9.17
N ALA A 796 -37.31 50.76 8.74
CA ALA A 796 -36.23 51.25 9.61
C ALA A 796 -36.28 52.77 9.86
N GLY A 797 -35.68 53.24 10.98
CA GLY A 797 -35.62 54.66 11.30
C GLY A 797 -34.76 55.03 12.50
N THR A 798 -34.75 56.33 12.84
CA THR A 798 -34.06 56.84 14.04
C THR A 798 -34.99 56.79 15.25
N VAL A 799 -34.54 56.12 16.31
CA VAL A 799 -35.23 55.98 17.59
C VAL A 799 -34.51 56.85 18.62
N SER A 800 -35.15 57.96 19.01
CA SER A 800 -34.61 58.86 20.03
C SER A 800 -35.00 58.39 21.44
N VAL A 801 -34.03 58.02 22.26
CA VAL A 801 -34.20 57.62 23.66
C VAL A 801 -34.36 58.87 24.53
N ASP A 802 -35.39 58.89 25.37
CA ASP A 802 -35.72 60.00 26.26
C ASP A 802 -36.17 59.47 27.64
N ASP A 803 -35.34 59.72 28.65
CA ASP A 803 -35.50 59.16 30.00
C ASP A 803 -36.36 60.05 30.94
N GLU A 804 -36.95 61.16 30.45
CA GLU A 804 -37.65 62.13 31.31
C GLU A 804 -38.87 61.52 32.02
N ALA A 805 -39.50 60.51 31.41
CA ALA A 805 -40.63 59.75 31.99
C ALA A 805 -40.21 58.56 32.86
N GLY A 806 -38.91 58.33 33.04
CA GLY A 806 -38.33 57.18 33.72
C GLY A 806 -37.22 56.56 32.88
N ALA A 807 -36.24 55.94 33.55
CA ALA A 807 -35.14 55.25 32.89
C ALA A 807 -35.65 54.21 31.87
N ILE A 808 -34.95 54.13 30.74
CA ILE A 808 -35.19 53.12 29.72
C ILE A 808 -34.23 51.96 29.99
N SER A 809 -34.80 50.79 30.26
CA SER A 809 -34.04 49.56 30.46
C SER A 809 -34.49 48.51 29.43
N ALA A 810 -33.58 47.68 28.95
CA ALA A 810 -33.91 46.58 28.03
C ALA A 810 -33.34 45.27 28.57
N THR A 811 -34.08 44.17 28.42
CA THR A 811 -33.50 42.84 28.69
C THR A 811 -32.61 42.38 27.54
N GLY A 812 -32.87 42.89 26.34
CA GLY A 812 -32.14 42.65 25.09
C GLY A 812 -32.83 43.40 23.94
N MET A 813 -32.25 43.35 22.74
CA MET A 813 -32.79 43.99 21.54
C MET A 813 -32.63 43.09 20.31
N GLN A 814 -33.52 43.21 19.33
CA GLN A 814 -33.39 42.59 18.01
C GLN A 814 -33.68 43.61 16.92
N PHE A 815 -32.82 43.68 15.90
CA PHE A 815 -32.96 44.51 14.71
C PHE A 815 -33.13 43.62 13.48
N ALA A 816 -34.38 43.29 13.14
CA ALA A 816 -34.76 42.45 12.00
C ALA A 816 -34.89 43.22 10.67
N THR A 817 -34.38 44.45 10.61
CA THR A 817 -34.34 45.25 9.38
C THR A 817 -33.13 46.18 9.37
N ASP A 818 -32.48 46.31 8.22
CA ASP A 818 -31.32 47.17 7.99
C ASP A 818 -31.60 48.67 8.26
N GLY A 819 -30.67 49.35 8.93
CA GLY A 819 -30.60 50.81 8.99
C GLY A 819 -31.21 51.48 10.22
N TYR A 820 -31.55 50.74 11.27
CA TYR A 820 -32.01 51.34 12.53
C TYR A 820 -30.89 52.09 13.26
N ARG A 821 -31.19 53.28 13.78
CA ARG A 821 -30.28 54.07 14.63
C ARG A 821 -30.92 54.42 15.97
N ILE A 822 -30.29 54.03 17.06
CA ILE A 822 -30.69 54.37 18.44
C ILE A 822 -29.79 55.48 18.97
N GLU A 823 -30.36 56.60 19.42
CA GLU A 823 -29.60 57.74 19.92
C GLU A 823 -30.34 58.52 21.01
N GLY A 824 -29.63 59.28 21.84
CA GLY A 824 -30.22 60.10 22.90
C GLY A 824 -29.68 59.76 24.28
N ASP A 825 -30.57 59.68 25.27
CA ASP A 825 -30.21 59.35 26.65
C ASP A 825 -29.75 57.88 26.80
N ALA A 826 -29.24 57.53 27.99
CA ALA A 826 -28.68 56.22 28.28
C ALA A 826 -29.74 55.10 28.35
N ILE A 827 -29.34 53.88 27.96
CA ILE A 827 -30.14 52.67 28.09
C ILE A 827 -29.46 51.73 29.09
N ALA A 828 -30.20 51.25 30.10
CA ALA A 828 -29.69 50.26 31.04
C ALA A 828 -29.94 48.83 30.54
N LEU A 829 -28.89 48.03 30.44
CA LEU A 829 -28.96 46.59 30.15
C LEU A 829 -29.30 45.84 31.45
N GLU A 830 -30.49 45.23 31.48
CA GLU A 830 -31.06 44.53 32.65
C GLU A 830 -31.58 43.13 32.29
N GLY A 831 -30.86 42.41 31.44
CA GLY A 831 -31.26 41.07 31.00
C GLY A 831 -31.25 40.02 32.11
N ALA A 832 -32.17 39.06 32.01
CA ALA A 832 -32.31 37.99 32.97
C ALA A 832 -31.04 37.11 32.98
N GLY A 833 -30.55 36.76 34.17
CA GLY A 833 -29.30 35.98 34.29
C GLY A 833 -28.02 36.82 34.24
N GLY A 834 -28.11 38.14 34.01
CA GLY A 834 -26.94 39.02 33.90
C GLY A 834 -26.43 39.18 32.46
N GLU A 835 -27.23 38.81 31.46
CA GLU A 835 -26.85 38.85 30.04
C GLU A 835 -27.92 39.60 29.24
N SER A 836 -27.50 40.52 28.38
CA SER A 836 -28.39 41.25 27.47
C SER A 836 -27.96 41.04 26.03
N ILE A 837 -28.79 40.31 25.28
CA ILE A 837 -28.53 39.96 23.88
C ILE A 837 -29.01 41.09 22.96
N ILE A 838 -28.16 41.52 22.04
CA ILE A 838 -28.50 42.40 20.91
C ILE A 838 -28.30 41.63 19.61
N ARG A 839 -29.35 41.53 18.80
CA ARG A 839 -29.35 40.84 17.50
C ARG A 839 -29.44 41.84 16.35
N VAL A 840 -28.62 41.70 15.32
CA VAL A 840 -28.74 42.46 14.07
C VAL A 840 -28.81 41.49 12.91
N GLY A 841 -29.93 41.47 12.21
CA GLY A 841 -30.20 40.50 11.16
C GLY A 841 -31.61 39.91 11.26
N ASP A 842 -32.00 39.28 10.17
CA ASP A 842 -33.21 38.46 10.07
C ASP A 842 -32.90 36.96 10.08
N GLY A 843 -31.67 36.58 10.46
CA GLY A 843 -31.18 35.19 10.52
C GLY A 843 -30.83 34.57 9.18
N THR A 844 -30.92 35.34 8.07
CA THR A 844 -30.57 34.88 6.73
C THR A 844 -29.13 35.28 6.36
N GLY A 845 -28.56 34.61 5.36
CA GLY A 845 -27.28 35.03 4.77
C GLY A 845 -27.29 36.45 4.20
N ASP A 846 -28.41 36.89 3.60
CA ASP A 846 -28.60 38.26 3.15
C ASP A 846 -28.63 39.25 4.33
N GLY A 847 -29.11 38.79 5.49
CA GLY A 847 -29.11 39.50 6.76
C GLY A 847 -27.72 39.93 7.25
N ALA A 848 -26.65 39.27 6.79
CA ALA A 848 -25.27 39.65 7.12
C ALA A 848 -24.90 41.08 6.66
N GLY A 849 -25.58 41.60 5.61
CA GLY A 849 -25.41 42.97 5.15
C GLY A 849 -26.13 44.02 5.99
N MET A 850 -26.98 43.63 6.94
CA MET A 850 -27.74 44.56 7.77
C MET A 850 -26.85 45.25 8.80
N THR A 851 -27.10 46.53 9.03
CA THR A 851 -26.42 47.33 10.04
C THR A 851 -27.42 48.01 10.98
N ALA A 852 -27.16 47.94 12.28
CA ALA A 852 -27.83 48.75 13.29
C ALA A 852 -26.79 49.57 14.06
N THR A 853 -27.12 50.83 14.38
CA THR A 853 -26.22 51.72 15.12
C THR A 853 -26.82 52.10 16.46
N ILE A 854 -26.03 51.96 17.53
CA ILE A 854 -26.37 52.47 18.87
C ILE A 854 -25.35 53.56 19.24
N ALA A 855 -25.83 54.79 19.26
CA ALA A 855 -25.08 55.97 19.67
C ALA A 855 -25.39 56.43 21.10
N SER A 856 -26.48 55.95 21.69
CA SER A 856 -26.75 56.11 23.13
C SER A 856 -25.72 55.37 23.97
N GLU A 857 -25.42 55.90 25.16
CA GLU A 857 -24.62 55.19 26.18
C GLU A 857 -25.38 53.95 26.67
N LEU A 858 -24.73 52.78 26.59
CA LEU A 858 -25.18 51.55 27.23
C LEU A 858 -24.59 51.45 28.64
N THR A 859 -25.45 51.23 29.63
CA THR A 859 -25.12 51.18 31.05
C THR A 859 -25.64 49.88 31.70
N GLY A 860 -25.29 49.60 32.95
CA GLY A 860 -25.84 48.48 33.71
C GLY A 860 -24.81 47.42 34.10
N ASP A 861 -25.28 46.35 34.74
CA ASP A 861 -24.42 45.27 35.26
C ASP A 861 -24.40 44.04 34.33
N SER A 862 -25.31 43.96 33.35
CA SER A 862 -25.37 42.84 32.41
C SER A 862 -24.22 42.86 31.40
N ALA A 863 -23.78 41.68 30.98
CA ALA A 863 -22.92 41.51 29.82
C ALA A 863 -23.69 41.88 28.53
N LEU A 864 -23.03 42.57 27.60
CA LEU A 864 -23.55 42.77 26.26
C LEU A 864 -23.20 41.54 25.41
N ILE A 865 -24.21 40.86 24.86
CA ILE A 865 -24.00 39.74 23.94
C ILE A 865 -24.45 40.15 22.54
N THR A 866 -23.58 40.15 21.55
CA THR A 866 -23.99 40.27 20.13
C THR A 866 -24.29 38.89 19.57
N SER A 867 -25.34 38.77 18.76
CA SER A 867 -25.68 37.55 18.03
C SER A 867 -26.36 37.89 16.71
N ASP A 868 -26.58 36.89 15.85
CA ASP A 868 -27.02 37.06 14.45
C ASP A 868 -25.91 37.65 13.54
N LEU A 869 -26.06 37.59 12.21
CA LEU A 869 -24.97 37.76 11.25
C LEU A 869 -24.64 39.22 10.88
N GLY A 870 -25.52 40.17 11.21
CA GLY A 870 -25.38 41.58 10.83
C GLY A 870 -24.34 42.36 11.64
N THR A 871 -24.21 43.65 11.32
CA THR A 871 -23.27 44.58 11.95
C THR A 871 -23.93 45.44 13.02
N LEU A 872 -23.49 45.32 14.28
CA LEU A 872 -23.80 46.27 15.35
C LEU A 872 -22.69 47.32 15.44
N VAL A 873 -23.02 48.58 15.18
CA VAL A 873 -22.09 49.72 15.36
C VAL A 873 -22.35 50.38 16.71
N LEU A 874 -21.33 50.39 17.58
CA LEU A 874 -21.36 51.11 18.85
C LEU A 874 -20.56 52.41 18.76
N GLU A 875 -21.25 53.54 18.91
CA GLU A 875 -20.61 54.88 18.90
C GLU A 875 -20.52 55.50 20.32
N GLY A 876 -21.32 55.01 21.27
CA GLY A 876 -21.37 55.54 22.63
C GLY A 876 -20.15 55.16 23.50
N ASP A 877 -19.77 56.05 24.42
CA ASP A 877 -18.82 55.74 25.50
C ASP A 877 -19.54 54.89 26.56
N ASN A 878 -19.47 53.57 26.43
CA ASN A 878 -20.31 52.65 27.20
C ASN A 878 -19.72 52.36 28.59
N THR A 879 -20.60 52.19 29.60
CA THR A 879 -20.20 52.02 31.01
C THR A 879 -20.78 50.78 31.68
N TYR A 880 -21.40 49.87 30.91
CA TYR A 880 -21.81 48.56 31.43
C TYR A 880 -20.60 47.77 31.94
N THR A 881 -20.80 46.98 32.99
CA THR A 881 -19.70 46.31 33.73
C THR A 881 -19.62 44.79 33.54
N GLY A 882 -20.60 44.18 32.88
CA GLY A 882 -20.65 42.73 32.67
C GLY A 882 -19.71 42.18 31.59
N GLY A 883 -18.99 43.03 30.86
CA GLY A 883 -18.16 42.64 29.71
C GLY A 883 -18.94 42.56 28.39
N THR A 884 -18.25 42.21 27.32
CA THR A 884 -18.80 42.11 25.96
C THR A 884 -18.53 40.72 25.38
N GLU A 885 -19.56 40.01 24.95
CA GLU A 885 -19.47 38.73 24.24
C GLU A 885 -19.92 38.91 22.78
N ILE A 886 -19.07 38.52 21.83
CA ILE A 886 -19.35 38.52 20.41
C ILE A 886 -19.62 37.07 19.99
N ARG A 887 -20.90 36.67 19.98
CA ARG A 887 -21.30 35.30 19.66
C ARG A 887 -21.33 35.06 18.15
N ASP A 888 -21.97 35.98 17.42
CA ASP A 888 -22.02 36.00 15.96
C ASP A 888 -22.01 37.46 15.44
N GLY A 889 -21.89 37.60 14.11
CA GLY A 889 -21.98 38.87 13.40
C GLY A 889 -20.74 39.75 13.54
N VAL A 890 -20.92 41.05 13.29
CA VAL A 890 -19.84 42.04 13.38
C VAL A 890 -20.16 43.09 14.43
N LEU A 891 -19.32 43.20 15.45
CA LEU A 891 -19.31 44.33 16.37
C LEU A 891 -18.30 45.38 15.86
N SER A 892 -18.78 46.53 15.40
CA SER A 892 -17.93 47.62 14.89
C SER A 892 -17.72 48.72 15.93
N VAL A 893 -16.46 49.04 16.22
CA VAL A 893 -16.04 50.06 17.19
C VAL A 893 -14.94 50.98 16.64
N SER A 894 -14.77 52.14 17.26
CA SER A 894 -13.70 53.11 16.95
C SER A 894 -12.79 53.42 18.15
N SER A 895 -13.15 52.96 19.35
CA SER A 895 -12.38 53.15 20.57
C SER A 895 -12.66 52.05 21.59
N ASP A 896 -11.71 51.78 22.52
CA ASP A 896 -11.89 50.80 23.61
C ASP A 896 -13.10 51.12 24.50
N ALA A 897 -13.45 52.41 24.68
CA ALA A 897 -14.61 52.83 25.47
C ALA A 897 -15.96 52.39 24.88
N ASN A 898 -16.02 52.02 23.59
CA ASN A 898 -17.23 51.47 22.99
C ASN A 898 -17.55 50.05 23.51
N LEU A 899 -16.57 49.34 24.09
CA LEU A 899 -16.71 47.96 24.57
C LEU A 899 -17.13 47.85 26.05
N GLY A 900 -17.49 48.96 26.69
CA GLY A 900 -17.92 49.01 28.09
C GLY A 900 -16.81 49.41 29.07
N HIS A 901 -17.00 49.16 30.36
CA HIS A 901 -16.04 49.53 31.41
C HIS A 901 -14.70 48.79 31.26
N GLU A 902 -13.54 49.44 31.46
CA GLU A 902 -12.17 48.89 31.21
C GLU A 902 -11.86 47.53 31.87
N ASP A 903 -12.48 47.23 33.01
CA ASP A 903 -12.37 45.94 33.73
C ASP A 903 -13.27 44.82 33.16
N GLY A 904 -14.04 45.07 32.10
CA GLY A 904 -14.91 44.09 31.47
C GLY A 904 -14.20 43.26 30.40
N ASP A 905 -14.26 41.95 30.50
CA ASP A 905 -13.61 41.05 29.53
C ASP A 905 -14.28 41.14 28.14
N LEU A 906 -13.51 40.80 27.10
CA LEU A 906 -14.01 40.59 25.75
C LEU A 906 -14.05 39.09 25.46
N THR A 907 -15.21 38.54 25.12
CA THR A 907 -15.36 37.12 24.81
C THR A 907 -15.79 36.93 23.36
N PHE A 908 -15.18 36.00 22.64
CA PHE A 908 -15.61 35.54 21.33
C PHE A 908 -16.21 34.14 21.44
N ALA A 909 -17.38 33.95 20.86
CA ALA A 909 -18.01 32.64 20.68
C ALA A 909 -18.29 32.32 19.20
N GLY A 910 -17.70 33.09 18.27
CA GLY A 910 -17.78 32.88 16.82
C GLY A 910 -17.77 34.14 15.95
N GLY A 911 -18.07 35.32 16.53
CA GLY A 911 -18.24 36.56 15.77
C GLY A 911 -16.97 37.38 15.49
N THR A 912 -17.17 38.58 14.94
CA THR A 912 -16.11 39.49 14.48
C THR A 912 -16.09 40.79 15.27
N LEU A 913 -14.90 41.24 15.69
CA LEU A 913 -14.65 42.60 16.13
C LEU A 913 -14.05 43.41 14.97
N ALA A 914 -14.80 44.38 14.46
CA ALA A 914 -14.32 45.33 13.47
C ALA A 914 -13.83 46.62 14.16
N THR A 915 -12.58 47.01 13.90
CA THR A 915 -12.00 48.25 14.43
C THR A 915 -11.72 49.24 13.31
N THR A 916 -12.24 50.45 13.47
CA THR A 916 -12.24 51.48 12.42
C THR A 916 -11.22 52.60 12.66
N ASP A 917 -10.56 52.61 13.82
CA ASP A 917 -9.54 53.57 14.25
C ASP A 917 -8.50 52.83 15.12
N SER A 918 -7.31 53.43 15.32
CA SER A 918 -6.24 52.81 16.12
C SER A 918 -6.43 53.04 17.62
N PHE A 919 -6.33 51.99 18.43
CA PHE A 919 -6.35 52.05 19.89
C PHE A 919 -5.72 50.80 20.52
N ASP A 920 -5.36 50.92 21.81
CA ASP A 920 -4.88 49.81 22.63
C ASP A 920 -5.97 49.37 23.60
N SER A 921 -6.00 48.06 23.92
CA SER A 921 -6.83 47.50 24.97
C SER A 921 -6.00 46.66 25.96
N THR A 922 -6.34 46.79 27.24
CA THR A 922 -5.76 46.00 28.34
C THR A 922 -6.69 44.88 28.82
N ARG A 923 -7.82 44.69 28.13
CA ARG A 923 -8.81 43.68 28.47
C ARG A 923 -8.27 42.29 28.19
N ASP A 924 -8.63 41.35 29.04
CA ASP A 924 -8.45 39.94 28.73
C ASP A 924 -9.47 39.53 27.65
N VAL A 925 -9.03 38.66 26.74
CA VAL A 925 -9.83 38.17 25.62
C VAL A 925 -10.03 36.66 25.76
N ALA A 926 -11.28 36.21 25.80
CA ALA A 926 -11.62 34.79 25.87
C ALA A 926 -12.14 34.27 24.52
N LEU A 927 -11.44 33.30 23.91
CA LEU A 927 -11.85 32.64 22.65
C LEU A 927 -12.55 31.30 22.96
N SER A 928 -13.84 31.37 23.29
CA SER A 928 -14.67 30.17 23.49
C SER A 928 -15.13 29.54 22.17
N GLY A 929 -15.20 30.35 21.11
CA GLY A 929 -15.19 29.96 19.71
C GLY A 929 -14.11 30.78 18.97
N ASN A 930 -14.05 30.65 17.64
CA ASN A 930 -13.08 31.41 16.84
C ASN A 930 -13.34 32.92 16.97
N GLY A 931 -12.28 33.69 17.21
CA GLY A 931 -12.34 35.15 17.32
C GLY A 931 -11.81 35.82 16.06
N ARG A 932 -12.70 36.45 15.29
CA ARG A 932 -12.32 37.20 14.08
C ARG A 932 -12.07 38.67 14.40
N PHE A 933 -10.92 39.19 13.99
CA PHE A 933 -10.52 40.58 14.10
C PHE A 933 -10.46 41.19 12.70
N ASP A 934 -11.29 42.18 12.44
CA ASP A 934 -11.28 42.98 11.21
C ASP A 934 -10.70 44.37 11.52
N VAL A 935 -9.38 44.49 11.37
CA VAL A 935 -8.65 45.73 11.62
C VAL A 935 -8.55 46.53 10.32
N ALA A 936 -9.12 47.74 10.30
CA ALA A 936 -9.15 48.57 9.10
C ALA A 936 -7.74 48.95 8.60
N ASP A 937 -7.63 49.19 7.29
CA ASP A 937 -6.42 49.63 6.61
C ASP A 937 -5.73 50.80 7.34
N ASP A 938 -4.39 50.78 7.38
CA ASP A 938 -3.55 51.81 8.01
C ASP A 938 -3.84 52.06 9.52
N THR A 939 -4.56 51.15 10.20
CA THR A 939 -4.80 51.21 11.65
C THR A 939 -4.11 50.09 12.42
N THR A 940 -3.98 50.27 13.74
CA THR A 940 -3.41 49.26 14.65
C THR A 940 -4.33 49.04 15.84
N LEU A 941 -4.67 47.76 16.10
CA LEU A 941 -5.28 47.30 17.33
C LEU A 941 -4.20 46.65 18.19
N GLY A 942 -3.85 47.29 19.32
CA GLY A 942 -2.91 46.75 20.29
C GLY A 942 -3.61 45.99 21.41
N LEU A 943 -3.30 44.71 21.59
CA LEU A 943 -3.83 43.88 22.67
C LEU A 943 -2.70 43.51 23.64
N SER A 944 -2.88 43.90 24.91
CA SER A 944 -1.90 43.67 25.98
C SER A 944 -2.40 42.79 27.13
N GLY A 945 -3.71 42.52 27.18
CA GLY A 945 -4.28 41.50 28.07
C GLY A 945 -4.02 40.09 27.56
N GLU A 946 -4.32 39.09 28.39
CA GLU A 946 -4.20 37.67 28.01
C GLU A 946 -5.30 37.30 27.01
N ILE A 947 -4.93 36.62 25.92
CA ILE A 947 -5.87 35.96 25.00
C ILE A 947 -5.84 34.46 25.30
N ALA A 948 -6.96 33.89 25.77
CA ALA A 948 -7.04 32.49 26.19
C ALA A 948 -8.30 31.79 25.66
N GLY A 949 -8.24 30.47 25.46
CA GLY A 949 -9.40 29.67 25.07
C GLY A 949 -9.06 28.56 24.09
N SER A 950 -10.05 27.75 23.69
CA SER A 950 -9.82 26.70 22.69
C SER A 950 -10.03 27.17 21.25
N GLY A 951 -10.63 28.34 21.04
CA GLY A 951 -10.90 28.89 19.71
C GLY A 951 -9.67 29.49 19.05
N ASP A 952 -9.72 29.56 17.71
CA ASP A 952 -8.65 30.13 16.89
C ASP A 952 -8.75 31.66 16.85
N LEU A 953 -7.60 32.34 16.78
CA LEU A 953 -7.50 33.75 16.46
C LEU A 953 -7.48 33.93 14.94
N ARG A 954 -8.40 34.73 14.38
CA ARG A 954 -8.46 35.01 12.94
C ARG A 954 -8.30 36.50 12.66
N LEU A 955 -7.30 36.91 11.88
CA LEU A 955 -7.13 38.28 11.40
C LEU A 955 -7.61 38.38 9.95
N ALA A 956 -8.63 39.20 9.71
CA ALA A 956 -9.27 39.38 8.40
C ALA A 956 -9.06 40.75 7.76
N GLY A 957 -8.82 41.78 8.57
CA GLY A 957 -8.62 43.14 8.08
C GLY A 957 -7.18 43.40 7.63
N HIS A 958 -6.98 44.37 6.74
CA HIS A 958 -5.64 44.69 6.21
C HIS A 958 -4.76 45.54 7.16
N GLY A 959 -5.27 45.93 8.33
CA GLY A 959 -4.52 46.65 9.36
C GLY A 959 -3.52 45.77 10.13
N THR A 960 -2.99 46.31 11.24
CA THR A 960 -2.06 45.59 12.12
C THR A 960 -2.75 45.16 13.42
N LEU A 961 -2.67 43.88 13.75
CA LEU A 961 -2.97 43.36 15.09
C LEU A 961 -1.65 43.14 15.83
N GLU A 962 -1.44 43.88 16.92
CA GLU A 962 -0.23 43.79 17.75
C GLU A 962 -0.52 43.10 19.07
N LEU A 963 0.14 41.96 19.32
CA LEU A 963 -0.02 41.14 20.51
C LEU A 963 1.23 41.25 21.39
N THR A 964 1.03 41.64 22.64
CA THR A 964 2.12 41.80 23.62
C THR A 964 1.90 41.02 24.92
N GLY A 965 0.70 40.47 25.12
CA GLY A 965 0.36 39.58 26.23
C GLY A 965 0.92 38.17 26.02
N THR A 966 1.00 37.39 27.10
CA THR A 966 1.20 35.95 27.03
C THR A 966 -0.14 35.29 26.77
N ASN A 967 -0.24 34.48 25.71
CA ASN A 967 -1.52 33.98 25.20
C ASN A 967 -1.57 32.44 25.18
N ASP A 968 -2.76 31.87 25.37
CA ASP A 968 -3.05 30.43 25.43
C ASP A 968 -4.38 30.14 24.70
N TYR A 969 -4.47 30.56 23.44
CA TYR A 969 -5.58 30.25 22.53
C TYR A 969 -5.25 29.04 21.61
N GLY A 970 -6.19 28.65 20.74
CA GLY A 970 -6.01 27.59 19.73
C GLY A 970 -5.00 27.95 18.63
N ASN A 971 -5.41 27.88 17.38
CA ASN A 971 -4.55 28.21 16.23
C ASN A 971 -4.63 29.68 15.85
N THR A 972 -3.71 30.10 14.99
CA THR A 972 -3.63 31.46 14.43
C THR A 972 -3.93 31.41 12.93
N VAL A 973 -4.87 32.22 12.45
CA VAL A 973 -5.18 32.37 11.03
C VAL A 973 -5.07 33.84 10.64
N VAL A 974 -4.27 34.12 9.62
CA VAL A 974 -4.08 35.47 9.06
C VAL A 974 -4.57 35.46 7.62
N GLU A 975 -5.81 35.88 7.41
CA GLU A 975 -6.44 35.97 6.09
C GLU A 975 -5.95 37.21 5.32
N ALA A 976 -5.63 38.29 6.04
CA ALA A 976 -5.04 39.50 5.50
C ALA A 976 -4.31 40.31 6.59
N GLY A 977 -3.64 41.40 6.19
CA GLY A 977 -3.05 42.36 7.12
C GLY A 977 -1.73 41.90 7.75
N THR A 978 -1.40 42.47 8.91
CA THR A 978 -0.17 42.16 9.65
C THR A 978 -0.48 41.73 11.07
N LEU A 979 -0.10 40.51 11.43
CA LEU A 979 -0.03 40.07 12.82
C LEU A 979 1.40 40.28 13.34
N ARG A 980 1.56 40.94 14.48
CA ARG A 980 2.87 41.15 15.14
C ARG A 980 2.83 40.63 16.58
N GLY A 981 3.80 39.80 16.94
CA GLY A 981 3.96 39.27 18.30
C GLY A 981 5.27 38.49 18.46
N ASN A 982 5.53 37.95 19.65
CA ASN A 982 6.62 37.01 19.92
C ASN A 982 6.06 35.59 20.13
N VAL A 983 6.91 34.60 20.42
CA VAL A 983 6.48 33.22 20.67
C VAL A 983 5.54 33.09 21.89
N GLU A 984 5.64 33.97 22.88
CA GLU A 984 4.70 33.98 24.02
C GLU A 984 3.31 34.52 23.65
N ALA A 985 3.22 35.32 22.58
CA ALA A 985 2.00 36.01 22.16
C ALA A 985 1.24 35.30 21.03
N ILE A 986 1.90 34.47 20.22
CA ILE A 986 1.30 33.76 19.09
C ILE A 986 1.21 32.26 19.43
N SER A 987 -0.01 31.71 19.40
CA SER A 987 -0.30 30.31 19.78
C SER A 987 -0.72 29.44 18.59
N GLY A 988 -0.52 28.12 18.76
CA GLY A 988 -0.97 27.05 17.86
C GLY A 988 -0.30 27.03 16.49
N ASP A 989 -0.92 26.34 15.54
CA ASP A 989 -0.50 26.33 14.13
C ASP A 989 -0.88 27.67 13.45
N ILE A 990 -0.15 28.05 12.41
CA ILE A 990 -0.36 29.29 11.64
C ILE A 990 -0.79 28.97 10.21
N ALA A 991 -1.98 29.44 9.83
CA ALA A 991 -2.37 29.54 8.42
C ALA A 991 -2.30 31.02 7.98
N ASN A 992 -1.49 31.36 6.98
CA ASN A 992 -1.18 32.76 6.66
C ASN A 992 -1.25 33.06 5.15
N ALA A 993 -2.07 34.05 4.79
CA ALA A 993 -2.14 34.74 3.49
C ALA A 993 -1.73 36.24 3.59
N GLY A 994 -1.53 36.76 4.81
CA GLY A 994 -1.08 38.12 5.07
C GLY A 994 0.42 38.19 5.42
N THR A 995 0.75 38.94 6.47
CA THR A 995 2.11 39.01 7.01
C THR A 995 2.11 38.66 8.50
N VAL A 996 2.97 37.73 8.90
CA VAL A 996 3.23 37.43 10.31
C VAL A 996 4.63 37.86 10.67
N VAL A 997 4.75 38.70 11.70
CA VAL A 997 6.02 39.21 12.22
C VAL A 997 6.29 38.62 13.60
N PHE A 998 7.29 37.76 13.69
CA PHE A 998 7.88 37.33 14.97
C PHE A 998 8.88 38.37 15.46
N ASP A 999 8.45 39.25 16.37
CA ASP A 999 9.30 40.23 17.05
C ASP A 999 9.98 39.61 18.28
N GLN A 1000 10.98 38.79 18.01
CA GLN A 1000 11.57 37.90 18.99
C GLN A 1000 12.82 38.50 19.63
N GLY A 1001 12.66 39.10 20.81
CA GLY A 1001 13.76 39.75 21.55
C GLY A 1001 14.70 38.82 22.32
N GLY A 1002 14.30 37.57 22.60
CA GLY A 1002 15.11 36.54 23.28
C GLY A 1002 14.96 35.18 22.60
N ASP A 1003 15.81 34.21 22.90
CA ASP A 1003 15.72 32.90 22.23
C ASP A 1003 14.48 32.11 22.67
N ASP A 1004 13.73 31.54 21.71
CA ASP A 1004 12.55 30.70 22.00
C ASP A 1004 12.23 29.72 20.85
N THR A 1005 11.34 28.76 21.11
CA THR A 1005 10.92 27.72 20.16
C THR A 1005 9.43 27.83 19.86
N PHE A 1006 9.09 27.97 18.57
CA PHE A 1006 7.72 27.87 18.08
C PHE A 1006 7.43 26.45 17.59
N THR A 1007 6.39 25.81 18.11
CA THR A 1007 6.10 24.39 17.87
C THR A 1007 5.04 24.11 16.81
N GLY A 1008 4.23 25.11 16.44
CA GLY A 1008 3.16 24.93 15.46
C GLY A 1008 3.67 24.84 14.02
N ASP A 1009 2.87 24.20 13.17
CA ASP A 1009 3.06 24.18 11.72
C ASP A 1009 2.65 25.54 11.10
N ILE A 1010 3.30 25.94 10.00
CA ILE A 1010 3.13 27.23 9.33
C ILE A 1010 2.89 27.00 7.85
N VAL A 1011 1.66 27.26 7.39
CA VAL A 1011 1.20 26.97 6.03
C VAL A 1011 0.44 28.15 5.40
N GLY A 1012 0.27 28.12 4.08
CA GLY A 1012 -0.60 29.07 3.37
C GLY A 1012 -2.07 28.89 3.76
N PHE A 1013 -2.83 29.98 3.72
CA PHE A 1013 -4.27 29.97 3.97
C PHE A 1013 -5.04 29.98 2.64
N ASP A 1014 -5.97 29.04 2.44
CA ASP A 1014 -6.79 28.90 1.22
C ASP A 1014 -6.00 28.88 -0.11
N GLY A 1015 -4.78 28.35 -0.08
CA GLY A 1015 -3.88 28.26 -1.24
C GLY A 1015 -3.06 29.53 -1.50
N ASP A 1016 -3.31 30.60 -0.76
CA ASP A 1016 -2.51 31.83 -0.80
C ASP A 1016 -1.37 31.76 0.23
N ALA A 1017 -0.16 32.07 -0.22
CA ALA A 1017 1.04 32.08 0.61
C ALA A 1017 1.31 33.51 1.13
N GLY A 1018 1.21 33.68 2.45
CA GLY A 1018 1.60 34.91 3.14
C GLY A 1018 3.10 34.97 3.44
N GLY A 1019 3.58 36.16 3.80
CA GLY A 1019 4.98 36.40 4.16
C GLY A 1019 5.25 36.19 5.66
N MET A 1020 6.38 35.58 5.97
CA MET A 1020 6.88 35.43 7.35
C MET A 1020 8.09 36.32 7.58
N ILE A 1021 8.09 37.07 8.68
CA ILE A 1021 9.21 37.97 9.04
C ILE A 1021 9.71 37.61 10.43
N LYS A 1022 11.02 37.38 10.55
CA LYS A 1022 11.72 37.28 11.82
C LYS A 1022 12.50 38.56 12.09
N GLN A 1023 12.15 39.26 13.18
CA GLN A 1023 12.89 40.42 13.68
C GLN A 1023 13.25 40.26 15.17
N GLY A 1024 13.99 41.22 15.73
CA GLY A 1024 14.47 41.19 17.11
C GLY A 1024 15.76 40.39 17.31
N ASP A 1025 16.50 40.70 18.39
CA ASP A 1025 17.87 40.20 18.64
C ASP A 1025 17.94 38.69 18.95
N GLY A 1026 16.83 38.05 19.31
CA GLY A 1026 16.78 36.65 19.74
C GLY A 1026 16.76 35.65 18.58
N THR A 1027 16.99 34.38 18.92
CA THR A 1027 16.90 33.24 18.01
C THR A 1027 15.51 32.60 18.07
N LEU A 1028 14.82 32.51 16.94
CA LEU A 1028 13.59 31.73 16.80
C LEU A 1028 13.94 30.33 16.31
N THR A 1029 13.58 29.29 17.06
CA THR A 1029 13.67 27.90 16.61
C THR A 1029 12.30 27.43 16.16
N LEU A 1030 12.18 26.98 14.92
CA LEU A 1030 10.97 26.30 14.44
C LEU A 1030 11.10 24.82 14.76
N ALA A 1031 10.12 24.27 15.49
CA ALA A 1031 9.99 22.83 15.76
C ALA A 1031 8.88 22.18 14.90
N GLY A 1032 7.87 22.94 14.48
CA GLY A 1032 6.93 22.54 13.44
C GLY A 1032 7.47 22.72 12.01
N THR A 1033 6.65 22.38 11.03
CA THR A 1033 6.89 22.52 9.58
C THR A 1033 6.57 23.94 9.13
N SER A 1034 7.31 24.52 8.20
CA SER A 1034 7.01 25.81 7.58
C SER A 1034 7.19 25.74 6.07
N THR A 1035 6.11 26.00 5.33
CA THR A 1035 6.11 25.95 3.85
C THR A 1035 6.11 27.34 3.20
N LEU A 1036 6.05 28.41 3.99
CA LEU A 1036 5.98 29.80 3.54
C LEU A 1036 7.37 30.45 3.43
N ASP A 1037 7.43 31.55 2.67
CA ASP A 1037 8.66 32.33 2.48
C ASP A 1037 8.99 33.17 3.72
N TRP A 1038 10.28 33.22 4.06
CA TRP A 1038 10.79 33.94 5.23
C TRP A 1038 11.79 35.03 4.88
N THR A 1039 11.62 36.19 5.49
CA THR A 1039 12.66 37.22 5.61
C THR A 1039 13.16 37.26 7.06
N VAL A 1040 14.47 37.07 7.25
CA VAL A 1040 15.13 37.21 8.55
C VAL A 1040 15.84 38.56 8.58
N GLU A 1041 15.21 39.55 9.20
CA GLU A 1041 15.72 40.93 9.28
C GLU A 1041 16.76 41.11 10.41
N ALA A 1042 16.59 40.37 11.52
CA ALA A 1042 17.48 40.44 12.69
C ALA A 1042 17.44 39.16 13.54
N GLY A 1043 18.55 38.91 14.26
CA GLY A 1043 18.70 37.76 15.14
C GLY A 1043 18.93 36.47 14.37
N GLY A 1044 18.48 35.34 14.93
CA GLY A 1044 18.63 34.02 14.31
C GLY A 1044 17.30 33.33 14.00
N LEU A 1045 17.26 32.53 12.94
CA LEU A 1045 16.20 31.56 12.67
C LEU A 1045 16.82 30.16 12.55
N VAL A 1046 16.24 29.16 13.20
CA VAL A 1046 16.74 27.78 13.20
C VAL A 1046 15.64 26.82 12.79
N SER A 1047 15.91 25.94 11.82
CA SER A 1047 15.02 24.84 11.43
C SER A 1047 15.83 23.66 10.87
N ALA A 1048 15.16 22.60 10.42
CA ALA A 1048 15.75 21.52 9.64
C ALA A 1048 15.14 21.50 8.23
N SER A 1049 15.89 20.98 7.24
CA SER A 1049 15.49 21.04 5.82
C SER A 1049 14.22 20.24 5.50
N ASP A 1050 13.93 19.18 6.24
CA ASP A 1050 12.69 18.39 6.15
C ASP A 1050 11.45 19.15 6.66
N ARG A 1051 11.65 20.26 7.38
CA ARG A 1051 10.59 21.07 7.99
C ARG A 1051 10.54 22.50 7.46
N PHE A 1052 11.38 22.87 6.51
CA PHE A 1052 11.46 24.25 6.01
C PHE A 1052 11.44 24.24 4.48
N GLY A 1053 10.37 24.76 3.87
CA GLY A 1053 10.09 24.58 2.44
C GLY A 1053 10.08 25.85 1.58
N GLY A 1054 9.75 27.02 2.15
CA GLY A 1054 9.65 28.27 1.38
C GLY A 1054 10.99 28.95 1.10
N ASP A 1055 10.97 30.02 0.30
CA ASP A 1055 12.15 30.84 -0.01
C ASP A 1055 12.68 31.57 1.25
N LEU A 1056 13.98 31.83 1.27
CA LEU A 1056 14.68 32.42 2.41
C LEU A 1056 15.49 33.66 2.01
N GLU A 1057 15.19 34.80 2.62
CA GLU A 1057 15.99 36.03 2.55
C GLU A 1057 16.63 36.31 3.92
N ILE A 1058 17.96 36.46 3.96
CA ILE A 1058 18.72 36.71 5.19
C ILE A 1058 19.43 38.06 5.11
N ASP A 1059 19.02 39.01 5.94
CA ASP A 1059 19.65 40.32 6.01
C ASP A 1059 21.03 40.28 6.66
N LYS A 1060 21.86 41.28 6.34
CA LYS A 1060 23.25 41.47 6.76
C LYS A 1060 23.62 41.05 8.19
N ASP A 1061 22.79 41.39 9.16
CA ASP A 1061 23.06 41.20 10.59
C ASP A 1061 22.22 40.05 11.19
N ALA A 1062 21.61 39.24 10.34
CA ALA A 1062 20.80 38.08 10.70
C ALA A 1062 21.50 36.76 10.35
N SER A 1063 21.01 35.68 10.95
CA SER A 1063 21.47 34.33 10.62
C SER A 1063 20.32 33.33 10.44
N PHE A 1064 20.55 32.35 9.58
CA PHE A 1064 19.73 31.14 9.48
C PHE A 1064 20.60 29.91 9.73
N THR A 1065 20.11 28.95 10.51
CA THR A 1065 20.79 27.67 10.74
C THR A 1065 19.89 26.50 10.36
N PHE A 1066 20.38 25.65 9.45
CA PHE A 1066 19.89 24.28 9.29
C PHE A 1066 20.52 23.39 10.36
N ASP A 1067 19.77 23.08 11.43
CA ASP A 1067 20.17 22.12 12.47
C ASP A 1067 19.72 20.70 12.09
N GLN A 1068 20.54 20.02 11.31
CA GLN A 1068 20.19 18.86 10.52
C GLN A 1068 20.65 17.55 11.18
N ALA A 1069 19.74 16.82 11.82
CA ALA A 1069 20.05 15.55 12.48
C ALA A 1069 20.02 14.32 11.54
N ASN A 1070 19.19 14.36 10.49
CA ASN A 1070 19.01 13.28 9.50
C ASN A 1070 19.26 13.84 8.09
N ASP A 1071 19.28 13.03 7.05
CA ASP A 1071 19.43 13.55 5.69
C ASP A 1071 18.14 14.26 5.21
N GLY A 1072 18.26 15.35 4.46
CA GLY A 1072 17.14 16.11 3.94
C GLY A 1072 17.47 16.92 2.68
N HIS A 1073 16.42 17.44 2.04
CA HIS A 1073 16.51 18.22 0.81
C HIS A 1073 15.82 19.57 1.01
N TYR A 1074 16.36 20.64 0.42
CA TYR A 1074 15.77 21.97 0.45
C TYR A 1074 15.68 22.56 -0.96
N ALA A 1075 14.45 22.82 -1.39
CA ALA A 1075 14.14 23.31 -2.74
C ALA A 1075 13.94 24.83 -2.82
N GLY A 1076 13.78 25.51 -1.68
CA GLY A 1076 13.63 26.96 -1.64
C GLY A 1076 14.91 27.68 -2.08
N THR A 1077 14.74 28.88 -2.61
CA THR A 1077 15.86 29.76 -3.00
C THR A 1077 16.37 30.53 -1.79
N ILE A 1078 17.69 30.68 -1.69
CA ILE A 1078 18.34 31.47 -0.64
C ILE A 1078 18.87 32.77 -1.24
N SER A 1079 18.62 33.88 -0.55
CA SER A 1079 19.04 35.22 -0.94
C SER A 1079 19.49 36.08 0.25
N GLY A 1080 20.05 37.26 -0.02
CA GLY A 1080 20.52 38.20 1.01
C GLY A 1080 22.03 38.17 1.26
N ASP A 1081 22.49 38.85 2.30
CA ASP A 1081 23.90 39.04 2.66
C ASP A 1081 24.25 38.67 4.13
N GLY A 1082 23.34 38.01 4.84
CA GLY A 1082 23.53 37.50 6.21
C GLY A 1082 24.27 36.16 6.30
N GLU A 1083 24.30 35.56 7.51
CA GLU A 1083 25.00 34.30 7.78
C GLU A 1083 24.07 33.08 7.59
N LEU A 1084 24.50 32.08 6.80
CA LEU A 1084 23.86 30.77 6.72
C LEU A 1084 24.73 29.71 7.39
N ARG A 1085 24.15 28.83 8.20
CA ARG A 1085 24.88 27.76 8.90
C ARG A 1085 24.23 26.41 8.66
N PHE A 1086 25.04 25.39 8.45
CA PHE A 1086 24.64 23.98 8.42
C PHE A 1086 25.32 23.26 9.59
N SER A 1087 24.53 22.62 10.45
CA SER A 1087 25.00 21.85 11.62
C SER A 1087 24.18 20.56 11.80
N GLY A 1088 24.48 19.76 12.84
CA GLY A 1088 23.61 18.66 13.29
C GLY A 1088 24.04 17.24 12.90
N GLY A 1089 24.93 17.06 11.91
CA GLY A 1089 25.51 15.76 11.57
C GLY A 1089 24.95 15.04 10.34
N GLY A 1090 23.75 15.41 9.87
CA GLY A 1090 23.12 14.84 8.68
C GLY A 1090 23.64 15.43 7.36
N SER A 1091 22.95 15.11 6.26
CA SER A 1091 23.16 15.73 4.95
C SER A 1091 22.04 16.72 4.59
N VAL A 1092 22.38 17.80 3.89
CA VAL A 1092 21.41 18.70 3.23
C VAL A 1092 21.74 18.78 1.74
N GLU A 1093 20.78 18.45 0.89
CA GLU A 1093 20.86 18.70 -0.55
C GLU A 1093 20.09 19.98 -0.91
N LEU A 1094 20.78 20.93 -1.54
CA LEU A 1094 20.16 22.13 -2.09
C LEU A 1094 19.80 21.90 -3.56
N THR A 1095 18.50 22.03 -3.87
CA THR A 1095 17.98 21.88 -5.23
C THR A 1095 17.42 23.17 -5.81
N GLY A 1096 17.30 24.24 -5.00
CA GLY A 1096 16.91 25.57 -5.44
C GLY A 1096 18.08 26.40 -5.95
N ASP A 1097 17.86 27.20 -7.01
CA ASP A 1097 18.84 28.18 -7.49
C ASP A 1097 19.01 29.34 -6.51
N SER A 1098 20.15 29.39 -5.84
CA SER A 1098 20.52 30.40 -4.85
C SER A 1098 21.66 31.32 -5.33
N HIS A 1099 21.78 31.61 -6.63
CA HIS A 1099 22.73 32.60 -7.17
C HIS A 1099 22.58 34.00 -6.52
N GLY A 1100 21.39 34.31 -6.00
CA GLY A 1100 21.08 35.60 -5.36
C GLY A 1100 21.70 35.77 -3.97
N TYR A 1101 22.18 34.70 -3.35
CA TYR A 1101 22.82 34.74 -2.04
C TYR A 1101 24.24 35.33 -2.16
N THR A 1102 24.56 36.29 -1.30
CA THR A 1102 25.87 36.99 -1.27
C THR A 1102 26.52 36.99 0.11
N GLY A 1103 25.89 36.30 1.07
CA GLY A 1103 26.31 36.20 2.46
C GLY A 1103 27.44 35.21 2.70
N THR A 1104 27.61 34.82 3.95
CA THR A 1104 28.62 33.84 4.39
C THR A 1104 27.97 32.56 4.86
N THR A 1105 28.42 31.41 4.33
CA THR A 1105 27.96 30.08 4.70
C THR A 1105 28.99 29.33 5.52
N ALA A 1106 28.57 28.69 6.62
CA ALA A 1106 29.39 27.76 7.39
C ALA A 1106 28.78 26.35 7.37
N VAL A 1107 29.59 25.32 7.10
CA VAL A 1107 29.19 23.91 7.14
C VAL A 1107 30.00 23.19 8.21
N ASP A 1108 29.37 22.90 9.35
CA ASP A 1108 30.03 22.35 10.54
C ASP A 1108 29.47 20.96 10.89
N GLY A 1109 30.25 19.90 10.62
CA GLY A 1109 29.86 18.50 10.89
C GLY A 1109 28.73 17.94 10.02
N THR A 1110 28.26 18.69 9.02
CA THR A 1110 27.16 18.33 8.11
C THR A 1110 27.70 18.08 6.70
N THR A 1111 27.02 17.25 5.91
CA THR A 1111 27.27 17.15 4.46
C THR A 1111 26.36 18.11 3.71
N LEU A 1112 26.94 19.01 2.92
CA LEU A 1112 26.21 19.90 2.02
C LEU A 1112 26.39 19.40 0.58
N THR A 1113 25.27 19.07 -0.08
CA THR A 1113 25.24 18.69 -1.51
C THR A 1113 24.69 19.86 -2.33
N VAL A 1114 25.44 20.29 -3.35
CA VAL A 1114 25.07 21.38 -4.25
C VAL A 1114 25.17 20.90 -5.69
N ASN A 1115 24.02 20.73 -6.35
CA ASN A 1115 23.93 20.27 -7.74
C ASN A 1115 23.53 21.40 -8.71
N ASP A 1116 22.98 22.50 -8.19
CA ASP A 1116 22.70 23.74 -8.92
C ASP A 1116 23.65 24.84 -8.46
N THR A 1117 23.25 26.12 -8.47
CA THR A 1117 24.15 27.21 -8.04
C THR A 1117 23.80 27.77 -6.67
N PHE A 1118 24.83 27.90 -5.85
CA PHE A 1118 24.79 28.43 -4.52
C PHE A 1118 25.82 29.57 -4.37
N GLY A 1119 25.32 30.80 -4.19
CA GLY A 1119 26.17 31.99 -4.09
C GLY A 1119 26.90 32.14 -2.75
N GLY A 1120 27.40 33.34 -2.49
CA GLY A 1120 28.07 33.68 -1.23
C GLY A 1120 29.47 33.07 -1.05
N SER A 1121 30.10 33.30 0.10
CA SER A 1121 31.37 32.64 0.46
C SER A 1121 31.10 31.46 1.37
N LEU A 1122 31.72 30.31 1.09
CA LEU A 1122 31.51 29.05 1.80
C LEU A 1122 32.73 28.67 2.66
N ALA A 1123 32.51 28.37 3.93
CA ALA A 1123 33.50 27.83 4.84
C ALA A 1123 33.06 26.43 5.30
N VAL A 1124 33.78 25.39 4.86
CA VAL A 1124 33.59 24.02 5.33
C VAL A 1124 34.46 23.82 6.56
N GLY A 1125 33.81 23.75 7.73
CA GLY A 1125 34.44 23.56 9.02
C GLY A 1125 34.83 22.12 9.29
N ASN A 1126 35.28 21.86 10.52
CA ASN A 1126 35.72 20.53 10.96
C ASN A 1126 34.60 19.49 10.78
N ASP A 1127 34.96 18.31 10.27
CA ASP A 1127 34.05 17.19 9.97
C ASP A 1127 32.93 17.55 8.97
N GLY A 1128 32.95 18.76 8.38
CA GLY A 1128 32.02 19.17 7.33
C GLY A 1128 32.42 18.60 5.97
N ARG A 1129 31.42 18.34 5.12
CA ARG A 1129 31.63 17.85 3.76
C ARG A 1129 30.89 18.72 2.75
N LEU A 1130 31.55 19.10 1.67
CA LEU A 1130 30.92 19.67 0.47
C LEU A 1130 30.96 18.65 -0.66
N GLN A 1131 29.84 18.42 -1.33
CA GLN A 1131 29.73 17.52 -2.48
C GLN A 1131 28.72 18.03 -3.53
N GLY A 1132 28.62 17.31 -4.65
CA GLY A 1132 27.72 17.61 -5.79
C GLY A 1132 28.46 18.08 -7.05
N ASP A 1133 27.70 18.43 -8.09
CA ASP A 1133 28.19 18.86 -9.41
C ASP A 1133 27.75 20.29 -9.81
N GLY A 1134 27.35 21.08 -8.81
CA GLY A 1134 26.87 22.44 -8.99
C GLY A 1134 27.96 23.52 -9.05
N THR A 1135 27.55 24.76 -8.77
CA THR A 1135 28.44 25.92 -8.61
C THR A 1135 28.33 26.49 -7.20
N VAL A 1136 29.44 26.65 -6.50
CA VAL A 1136 29.54 27.36 -5.21
C VAL A 1136 30.39 28.61 -5.37
N GLY A 1137 30.24 29.62 -4.50
CA GLY A 1137 31.17 30.75 -4.48
C GLY A 1137 32.51 30.43 -3.80
N ALA A 1138 33.29 31.48 -3.49
CA ALA A 1138 34.63 31.33 -2.89
C ALA A 1138 34.61 30.42 -1.65
N THR A 1139 35.42 29.36 -1.65
CA THR A 1139 35.33 28.24 -0.70
C THR A 1139 36.61 28.04 0.10
N THR A 1140 36.50 27.83 1.41
CA THR A 1140 37.62 27.47 2.31
C THR A 1140 37.32 26.19 3.07
N LEU A 1141 38.26 25.26 3.10
CA LEU A 1141 38.17 23.97 3.81
C LEU A 1141 39.10 23.98 5.01
N ALA A 1142 38.55 23.81 6.21
CA ALA A 1142 39.29 23.71 7.47
C ALA A 1142 39.94 22.32 7.66
N ASN A 1143 40.68 22.14 8.75
CA ASN A 1143 41.21 20.83 9.14
C ASN A 1143 40.07 19.81 9.34
N ASP A 1144 40.23 18.61 8.78
CA ASP A 1144 39.26 17.51 8.77
C ASP A 1144 37.99 17.79 7.95
N ALA A 1145 37.95 18.90 7.19
CA ALA A 1145 36.91 19.16 6.20
C ALA A 1145 37.15 18.38 4.91
N THR A 1146 36.08 17.93 4.26
CA THR A 1146 36.15 17.20 2.98
C THR A 1146 35.44 17.95 1.86
N ILE A 1147 36.04 17.97 0.67
CA ILE A 1147 35.36 18.30 -0.60
C ILE A 1147 35.39 17.08 -1.50
N ALA A 1148 34.25 16.76 -2.11
CA ALA A 1148 34.07 15.58 -2.94
C ALA A 1148 33.01 15.87 -4.02
N PRO A 1149 33.42 16.41 -5.19
CA PRO A 1149 32.52 16.59 -6.33
C PRO A 1149 31.80 15.26 -6.67
N GLY A 1150 30.52 15.28 -7.06
CA GLY A 1150 29.74 14.04 -7.18
C GLY A 1150 28.42 14.13 -7.97
N ASN A 1151 27.82 12.95 -8.20
CA ASN A 1151 27.15 12.38 -9.41
C ASN A 1151 28.07 11.40 -10.18
N SER A 1152 29.35 11.35 -9.78
CA SER A 1152 30.26 10.19 -9.79
C SER A 1152 30.23 9.36 -11.07
N ILE A 1153 30.72 9.90 -12.19
CA ILE A 1153 31.68 11.03 -12.33
C ILE A 1153 31.01 12.40 -12.55
N GLY A 1154 31.44 13.47 -11.85
CA GLY A 1154 30.88 14.84 -11.95
C GLY A 1154 31.88 16.02 -11.83
N GLU A 1155 31.43 17.27 -12.07
CA GLU A 1155 32.25 18.49 -11.96
C GLU A 1155 31.63 19.51 -10.99
N LEU A 1156 32.36 19.94 -9.96
CA LEU A 1156 31.96 21.03 -9.06
C LEU A 1156 32.71 22.32 -9.41
N THR A 1157 31.98 23.41 -9.64
CA THR A 1157 32.58 24.72 -9.92
C THR A 1157 32.66 25.58 -8.65
N VAL A 1158 33.82 26.17 -8.39
CA VAL A 1158 34.05 27.20 -7.38
C VAL A 1158 34.23 28.55 -8.10
N ASP A 1159 33.19 29.40 -8.08
CA ASP A 1159 33.23 30.75 -8.61
C ASP A 1159 33.91 31.71 -7.62
N GLY A 1160 35.24 31.62 -7.57
CA GLY A 1160 36.10 32.39 -6.68
C GLY A 1160 37.39 31.66 -6.35
N ASP A 1161 38.02 32.06 -5.26
CA ASP A 1161 39.20 31.35 -4.74
C ASP A 1161 38.76 30.08 -3.99
N LEU A 1162 39.56 29.02 -4.10
CA LEU A 1162 39.42 27.78 -3.33
C LEU A 1162 40.63 27.63 -2.41
N THR A 1163 40.43 27.46 -1.10
CA THR A 1163 41.51 27.30 -0.13
C THR A 1163 41.38 25.99 0.62
N PHE A 1164 42.42 25.16 0.57
CA PHE A 1164 42.61 24.00 1.43
C PHE A 1164 43.53 24.38 2.59
N ASP A 1165 43.09 24.19 3.84
CA ASP A 1165 43.97 24.28 5.01
C ASP A 1165 44.63 22.92 5.31
N ALA A 1166 45.77 22.95 6.02
CA ALA A 1166 46.45 21.73 6.45
C ALA A 1166 45.51 20.74 7.15
N GLY A 1167 45.43 19.52 6.59
CA GLY A 1167 44.60 18.43 7.08
C GLY A 1167 43.16 18.39 6.54
N SER A 1168 42.78 19.22 5.57
CA SER A 1168 41.57 18.99 4.76
C SER A 1168 41.78 17.85 3.75
N SER A 1169 40.69 17.28 3.23
CA SER A 1169 40.70 16.21 2.22
C SER A 1169 39.94 16.59 0.95
N TYR A 1170 40.51 16.26 -0.21
CA TYR A 1170 39.83 16.21 -1.49
C TYR A 1170 39.63 14.75 -1.90
N GLU A 1171 38.39 14.28 -1.90
CA GLU A 1171 38.04 12.94 -2.39
C GLU A 1171 37.66 12.98 -3.87
N VAL A 1172 38.12 11.99 -4.63
CA VAL A 1172 37.96 11.94 -6.08
C VAL A 1172 37.69 10.51 -6.57
N GLU A 1173 36.70 10.35 -7.44
CA GLU A 1173 36.42 9.12 -8.19
C GLU A 1173 36.90 9.25 -9.64
N VAL A 1174 37.29 8.14 -10.26
CA VAL A 1174 37.79 8.12 -11.64
C VAL A 1174 37.27 6.89 -12.39
N ASP A 1175 37.18 6.98 -13.72
CA ASP A 1175 36.84 5.83 -14.57
C ASP A 1175 38.02 4.84 -14.60
N PRO A 1176 37.84 3.56 -14.21
CA PRO A 1176 38.91 2.56 -14.25
C PRO A 1176 39.53 2.36 -15.64
N THR A 1177 38.77 2.54 -16.71
CA THR A 1177 39.18 2.26 -18.09
C THR A 1177 39.23 3.51 -18.99
N GLY A 1178 38.91 4.68 -18.42
CA GLY A 1178 38.83 5.95 -19.11
C GLY A 1178 39.76 7.01 -18.53
N SER A 1179 39.46 8.27 -18.87
CA SER A 1179 40.17 9.45 -18.36
C SER A 1179 39.25 10.42 -17.63
N ASP A 1180 37.97 10.04 -17.46
CA ASP A 1180 36.99 10.85 -16.77
C ASP A 1180 37.24 10.74 -15.26
N SER A 1181 37.05 11.83 -14.54
CA SER A 1181 37.24 11.91 -13.09
C SER A 1181 36.38 12.99 -12.49
N ASP A 1182 36.07 12.86 -11.20
CA ASP A 1182 35.51 13.97 -10.45
C ASP A 1182 36.47 15.16 -10.53
N HIS A 1183 35.92 16.32 -10.87
CA HIS A 1183 36.70 17.49 -11.20
C HIS A 1183 36.24 18.72 -10.42
N ILE A 1184 37.18 19.46 -9.85
CA ILE A 1184 36.93 20.80 -9.30
C ILE A 1184 37.41 21.85 -10.31
N HIS A 1185 36.49 22.70 -10.76
CA HIS A 1185 36.81 23.86 -11.59
C HIS A 1185 36.79 25.16 -10.77
N VAL A 1186 37.91 25.88 -10.71
CA VAL A 1186 38.06 27.10 -9.90
C VAL A 1186 38.26 28.32 -10.82
N THR A 1187 37.40 29.33 -10.72
CA THR A 1187 37.54 30.57 -11.52
C THR A 1187 38.59 31.54 -10.97
N GLY A 1188 38.92 31.41 -9.68
CA GLY A 1188 39.99 32.14 -8.98
C GLY A 1188 41.28 31.35 -8.81
N THR A 1189 42.03 31.67 -7.75
CA THR A 1189 43.25 30.94 -7.37
C THR A 1189 42.90 29.76 -6.45
N ALA A 1190 43.48 28.58 -6.70
CA ALA A 1190 43.41 27.45 -5.78
C ALA A 1190 44.65 27.41 -4.89
N TYR A 1191 44.47 27.59 -3.58
CA TYR A 1191 45.51 27.49 -2.55
C TYR A 1191 45.51 26.06 -2.00
N LEU A 1192 46.59 25.32 -2.23
CA LEU A 1192 46.68 23.89 -1.98
C LEU A 1192 47.51 23.59 -0.72
N ASP A 1193 46.88 22.87 0.19
CA ASP A 1193 47.40 22.20 1.40
C ASP A 1193 46.54 20.93 1.60
N GLY A 1194 46.72 20.15 2.66
CA GLY A 1194 45.88 18.97 2.92
C GLY A 1194 46.15 17.81 1.93
N SER A 1195 45.20 16.90 1.73
CA SER A 1195 45.48 15.64 1.00
C SER A 1195 44.42 15.27 -0.05
N VAL A 1196 44.82 14.47 -1.04
CA VAL A 1196 43.92 13.89 -2.05
C VAL A 1196 43.70 12.41 -1.76
N ALA A 1197 42.46 11.94 -1.83
CA ALA A 1197 42.10 10.53 -1.65
C ALA A 1197 41.26 10.02 -2.83
N HIS A 1198 41.79 9.03 -3.54
CA HIS A 1198 41.02 8.32 -4.55
C HIS A 1198 40.11 7.27 -3.90
N ILE A 1199 38.79 7.39 -4.13
CA ILE A 1199 37.74 6.59 -3.45
C ILE A 1199 36.80 5.79 -4.39
N GLY A 1200 37.06 5.77 -5.71
CA GLY A 1200 36.11 5.34 -6.76
C GLY A 1200 35.74 3.84 -6.87
N GLU A 1201 35.13 3.47 -7.99
CA GLU A 1201 34.55 2.13 -8.20
C GLU A 1201 35.59 1.00 -8.34
N SER A 1202 35.17 -0.22 -7.98
CA SER A 1202 35.95 -1.43 -8.27
C SER A 1202 35.95 -1.70 -9.77
N GLY A 1203 37.13 -1.79 -10.39
CA GLY A 1203 37.22 -2.07 -11.82
C GLY A 1203 38.59 -2.56 -12.26
N ASP A 1204 38.69 -2.90 -13.55
CA ASP A 1204 39.93 -3.30 -14.20
C ASP A 1204 40.74 -2.05 -14.60
N TYR A 1205 41.35 -1.39 -13.61
CA TYR A 1205 42.18 -0.22 -13.85
C TYR A 1205 43.30 -0.53 -14.85
N ASP A 1206 43.48 0.38 -15.81
CA ASP A 1206 44.59 0.34 -16.75
C ASP A 1206 45.95 0.36 -16.00
N PRO A 1207 47.04 -0.16 -16.60
CA PRO A 1207 48.34 -0.24 -15.92
C PRO A 1207 48.85 1.10 -15.40
N GLU A 1208 48.53 2.19 -16.11
CA GLU A 1208 48.83 3.57 -15.75
C GLU A 1208 47.82 4.47 -16.46
N SER A 1209 47.09 5.28 -15.71
CA SER A 1209 46.12 6.27 -16.21
C SER A 1209 46.31 7.62 -15.51
N THR A 1210 46.06 8.71 -16.23
CA THR A 1210 46.17 10.08 -15.72
C THR A 1210 44.83 10.81 -15.89
N TYR A 1211 44.37 11.45 -14.82
CA TYR A 1211 43.05 12.07 -14.68
C TYR A 1211 43.19 13.52 -14.23
N ARG A 1212 42.45 14.45 -14.84
CA ARG A 1212 42.45 15.87 -14.45
C ARG A 1212 41.44 16.07 -13.33
N ILE A 1213 41.93 16.31 -12.12
CA ILE A 1213 41.07 16.39 -10.93
C ILE A 1213 40.79 17.84 -10.50
N LEU A 1214 41.70 18.77 -10.77
CA LEU A 1214 41.47 20.19 -10.45
C LEU A 1214 41.95 21.08 -11.57
N SER A 1215 41.18 22.12 -11.88
CA SER A 1215 41.61 23.23 -12.73
C SER A 1215 41.36 24.58 -12.08
N ALA A 1216 42.28 25.54 -12.26
CA ALA A 1216 42.19 26.89 -11.71
C ALA A 1216 42.59 27.94 -12.76
N GLU A 1217 41.70 28.90 -13.04
CA GLU A 1217 41.97 29.98 -13.99
C GLU A 1217 42.91 31.05 -13.40
N GLY A 1218 42.82 31.31 -12.09
CA GLY A 1218 43.63 32.29 -11.36
C GLY A 1218 44.99 31.76 -10.88
N GLY A 1219 45.30 30.48 -11.11
CA GLY A 1219 46.56 29.85 -10.72
C GLY A 1219 46.47 28.88 -9.55
N LEU A 1220 47.55 28.12 -9.34
CA LEU A 1220 47.76 27.27 -8.17
C LEU A 1220 48.82 27.91 -7.27
N ASP A 1221 48.58 27.93 -5.95
CA ASP A 1221 49.56 28.31 -4.93
C ASP A 1221 49.68 27.19 -3.89
N GLY A 1222 50.84 26.53 -3.84
CA GLY A 1222 51.07 25.35 -2.98
C GLY A 1222 51.00 24.01 -3.72
N GLU A 1223 51.07 22.93 -2.95
CA GLU A 1223 50.95 21.53 -3.37
C GLU A 1223 50.19 20.78 -2.25
N PHE A 1224 49.42 19.74 -2.58
CA PHE A 1224 48.84 18.85 -1.57
C PHE A 1224 49.94 18.09 -0.80
N ASP A 1225 49.76 17.93 0.51
CA ASP A 1225 50.67 17.23 1.43
C ASP A 1225 50.84 15.74 1.12
N ASP A 1226 49.76 15.07 0.70
CA ASP A 1226 49.74 13.62 0.43
C ASP A 1226 48.67 13.23 -0.61
N VAL A 1227 48.86 12.07 -1.23
CA VAL A 1227 47.87 11.43 -2.12
C VAL A 1227 47.76 9.95 -1.81
N SER A 1228 46.54 9.44 -1.72
CA SER A 1228 46.27 8.05 -1.39
C SER A 1228 45.17 7.44 -2.26
N SER A 1229 45.09 6.11 -2.27
CA SER A 1229 44.01 5.34 -2.89
C SER A 1229 43.48 4.33 -1.89
N THR A 1230 42.15 4.16 -1.82
CA THR A 1230 41.51 3.14 -0.99
C THR A 1230 41.77 1.72 -1.51
N PHE A 1231 42.25 1.59 -2.76
CA PHE A 1231 42.58 0.32 -3.39
C PHE A 1231 44.04 -0.10 -3.16
N ALA A 1232 44.23 -1.27 -2.54
CA ALA A 1232 45.53 -1.77 -2.12
C ALA A 1232 46.56 -2.03 -3.25
N PHE A 1233 46.13 -2.04 -4.52
CA PHE A 1233 46.98 -2.34 -5.68
C PHE A 1233 47.17 -1.16 -6.63
N LEU A 1234 46.71 0.04 -6.25
CA LEU A 1234 46.91 1.27 -7.01
C LEU A 1234 47.83 2.21 -6.23
N ASP A 1235 48.96 2.55 -6.85
CA ASP A 1235 49.83 3.63 -6.38
C ASP A 1235 49.35 4.94 -7.01
N ALA A 1236 49.09 5.95 -6.17
CA ALA A 1236 48.63 7.27 -6.60
C ALA A 1236 49.78 8.29 -6.58
N ALA A 1237 49.80 9.19 -7.55
CA ALA A 1237 50.75 10.31 -7.63
C ALA A 1237 50.06 11.56 -8.21
N LEU A 1238 50.51 12.75 -7.81
CA LEU A 1238 50.00 14.03 -8.33
C LEU A 1238 51.06 14.73 -9.19
N GLU A 1239 50.62 15.29 -10.32
CA GLU A 1239 51.40 16.20 -11.16
C GLU A 1239 50.72 17.57 -11.25
N TYR A 1240 51.52 18.64 -11.31
CA TYR A 1240 51.04 20.01 -11.28
C TYR A 1240 51.39 20.75 -12.57
N ASP A 1241 50.37 21.12 -13.35
CA ASP A 1241 50.52 21.95 -14.54
C ASP A 1241 50.37 23.43 -14.17
N THR A 1242 51.50 24.12 -14.10
CA THR A 1242 51.57 25.57 -13.80
C THR A 1242 51.85 26.43 -15.04
N GLU A 1243 52.01 25.82 -16.22
CA GLU A 1243 52.48 26.52 -17.44
C GLU A 1243 51.39 26.67 -18.50
N SER A 1244 50.30 25.90 -18.41
CA SER A 1244 49.12 26.09 -19.27
C SER A 1244 48.28 27.30 -18.85
N SER A 1245 47.36 27.71 -19.73
CA SER A 1245 46.41 28.80 -19.43
C SER A 1245 45.28 28.40 -18.49
N LEU A 1246 45.16 27.11 -18.19
CA LEU A 1246 44.21 26.53 -17.23
C LEU A 1246 45.04 25.62 -16.33
N HIS A 1247 45.58 26.20 -15.26
CA HIS A 1247 46.47 25.51 -14.33
C HIS A 1247 45.73 24.31 -13.72
N GLY A 1248 46.41 23.19 -13.47
CA GLY A 1248 45.70 22.01 -12.99
C GLY A 1248 46.52 21.02 -12.21
N VAL A 1249 45.79 20.13 -11.53
CA VAL A 1249 46.32 18.98 -10.79
C VAL A 1249 45.86 17.72 -11.50
N ASP A 1250 46.83 16.88 -11.89
CA ASP A 1250 46.60 15.62 -12.56
C ASP A 1250 46.91 14.45 -11.60
N LEU A 1251 45.93 13.57 -11.36
CA LEU A 1251 46.08 12.33 -10.60
C LEU A 1251 46.52 11.21 -11.53
N THR A 1252 47.64 10.57 -11.23
CA THR A 1252 48.10 9.37 -11.93
C THR A 1252 47.94 8.15 -11.03
N LEU A 1253 47.22 7.13 -11.51
CA LEU A 1253 47.08 5.84 -10.83
C LEU A 1253 47.88 4.78 -11.58
N THR A 1254 48.78 4.09 -10.87
CA THR A 1254 49.61 3.00 -11.42
C THR A 1254 49.27 1.69 -10.75
N ARG A 1255 48.97 0.65 -11.53
CA ARG A 1255 48.65 -0.67 -11.01
C ARG A 1255 49.91 -1.47 -10.69
N ASN A 1256 50.01 -1.97 -9.45
CA ASN A 1256 51.15 -2.71 -8.91
C ASN A 1256 51.32 -4.16 -9.39
#